data_AF-A0A6G0S6B1-F1
#
_entry.id   AF-A0A6G0S6B1-F1
#
_cell.length_a   1.000
_cell.length_b   1.000
_cell.length_c   1.000
_cell.angle_alpha   90.00
_cell.angle_beta   90.00
_cell.angle_gamma   90.00
#
_symmetry.space_group_name_H-M   'P 1'
#
loop_
_entity.id
_entity.type
_entity.pdbx_description
1 polymer ?
#
loop_
_entity_poly.entity_id
_entity_poly.type
_entity_poly.pdbx_seq_one_letter_code
_entity_poly.pdbx_strand_id
1 'polypeptide(L)'
;MVHAFADSGNATNKESKTESKWKEIIHLLEEQAELERAQRELFIAIACSNYDHLVQCFKHAAKTSNHSLPVANPMDALQELVHEKEKQAEAVRAELDETIHVFNECIAETEAKRVEAVHLSSQVDDSCRRLQNVEKAEEASDIDSSALEADMLAMIREITAQDIALLLNSHVPTETSLVVVKALSLLCGVVPRGRRNATEYTDVEWWKTAQALLMDRSLLRRLRGYRQQTISPDVMAKVRRECLKTPAFAACSAAFKDSRAAFMNNNNEGGERSLNSRIPPAETLRGNIVGILATWVQGVEIEYKARSERQVLVERKRQLETALTMAREKQQHANFEAQVEARSLPARQEEVEAVRAQSSAAEKELEVAKKRLNTYKLLNYAALSGHTPLTFACAVGNEAIVHMLISHGASSGHQFEEQSLCASFIQVLVRDYQFRKKFERERRQQELSAGGIKLRSDAATEALVRNVAHAFIVGHYKRKLFHFRQTHRVALHEAILNGYPEIAAILLSKEAKVWQKTYVLPERVYPGALLEKLAPISPQAHDVVKRRGKWKLQPLASDQKKSQGDPGNSVEIDYQRPMTVTDTLNCALKYYDSRLFKATTGWEPPDVTFYSSTADFVNDALAKMETTRHQWQKELAIRRNVMRKTAELKEKHTALEAAIISRDFVKVSSLLDDGAFADFETSEGALSALMAACIEEVYVENEDGKDVLAVEYLLDRVMNRPLVNYESSHGATPLGTSAFYGTLKCAQVLIERGANPNLAARLNGRTALMAAADNGKEDFVRFLLAYSEVDVYLHDSKGKTALDYAQTRGFVKIAGILEAAMGGSRGRVVSTISGLYGGCKWGCGFMTQFEDHLVKQAKVIMDTNPLEIHELHHCPKRHVICPNGCGIEKLWADELKDHLDHSCALRLVSCTNQKCIVRYPFQNRAKHLQDECEFRVVVCECGESMTYQRNVLHAKTQCVMRYSSFGGKT
;
A
#
# COMPACT_ATOMS: atom_id res chain seq x y z
N MET A 1 37.47 26.38 12.82
CA MET A 1 37.02 25.64 14.01
C MET A 1 37.44 24.17 13.99
N VAL A 2 37.29 23.43 12.87
CA VAL A 2 37.82 22.06 12.71
C VAL A 2 39.33 21.95 12.94
N HIS A 3 40.11 22.94 12.49
CA HIS A 3 41.56 23.01 12.76
C HIS A 3 41.94 23.19 14.24
N ALA A 4 41.02 23.58 15.13
CA ALA A 4 41.34 23.82 16.53
C ALA A 4 41.25 22.55 17.41
N PHE A 5 40.75 21.43 16.86
CA PHE A 5 40.52 20.19 17.62
C PHE A 5 41.32 18.99 17.11
N ALA A 6 42.03 19.11 15.98
CA ALA A 6 42.91 18.05 15.50
C ALA A 6 44.13 17.80 16.42
N ASP A 7 44.45 18.75 17.32
CA ASP A 7 45.63 18.69 18.18
C ASP A 7 45.39 18.10 19.58
N SER A 8 44.16 17.70 19.94
CA SER A 8 43.88 17.06 21.24
C SER A 8 43.67 15.56 21.10
N GLY A 9 44.76 14.83 20.86
CA GLY A 9 44.78 13.37 20.88
C GLY A 9 44.70 12.83 22.31
N ASN A 10 43.48 12.71 22.87
CA ASN A 10 43.10 11.74 23.91
C ASN A 10 41.62 11.90 24.28
N ALA A 11 40.73 11.31 23.48
CA ALA A 11 39.29 11.45 23.66
C ALA A 11 38.66 10.21 24.30
N THR A 12 38.16 10.38 25.52
CA THR A 12 37.33 9.41 26.25
C THR A 12 35.92 9.29 25.64
N ASN A 13 35.20 8.20 25.92
CA ASN A 13 33.86 7.85 25.38
C ASN A 13 32.74 8.92 25.50
N LYS A 14 32.96 10.02 26.24
CA LYS A 14 32.06 11.19 26.28
C LYS A 14 32.32 12.17 25.13
N GLU A 15 33.56 12.28 24.69
CA GLU A 15 33.97 13.16 23.59
C GLU A 15 33.45 12.66 22.24
N SER A 16 33.35 11.34 22.03
CA SER A 16 32.76 10.75 20.81
C SER A 16 31.27 11.09 20.64
N LYS A 17 30.49 11.11 21.74
CA LYS A 17 29.07 11.52 21.70
C LYS A 17 28.89 13.02 21.43
N THR A 18 29.79 13.85 21.95
CA THR A 18 29.76 15.29 21.63
C THR A 18 30.21 15.56 20.21
N GLU A 19 31.21 14.82 19.70
CA GLU A 19 31.68 14.92 18.33
C GLU A 19 30.60 14.50 17.33
N SER A 20 29.84 13.43 17.63
CA SER A 20 28.67 13.02 16.84
C SER A 20 27.60 14.11 16.76
N LYS A 21 27.27 14.75 17.89
CA LYS A 21 26.28 15.84 17.92
C LYS A 21 26.73 17.07 17.14
N TRP A 22 28.02 17.41 17.18
CA TRP A 22 28.54 18.52 16.38
C TRP A 22 28.50 18.20 14.89
N LYS A 23 28.79 16.96 14.48
CA LYS A 23 28.63 16.52 13.09
C LYS A 23 27.18 16.60 12.63
N GLU A 24 26.22 16.18 13.46
CA GLU A 24 24.79 16.35 13.19
C GLU A 24 24.39 17.83 13.04
N ILE A 25 24.87 18.71 13.93
CA ILE A 25 24.61 20.15 13.85
C ILE A 25 25.21 20.75 12.58
N ILE A 26 26.44 20.40 12.22
CA ILE A 26 27.10 20.89 10.99
C ILE A 26 26.30 20.45 9.77
N HIS A 27 25.90 19.18 9.69
CA HIS A 27 25.07 18.67 8.60
C HIS A 27 23.73 19.42 8.49
N LEU A 28 23.06 19.69 9.61
CA LEU A 28 21.82 20.48 9.61
C LEU A 28 22.05 21.92 9.12
N LEU A 29 23.17 22.55 9.48
CA LEU A 29 23.52 23.89 9.01
C LEU A 29 23.87 23.91 7.51
N GLU A 30 24.54 22.88 7.01
CA GLU A 30 24.84 22.72 5.58
C GLU A 30 23.55 22.50 4.77
N GLU A 31 22.65 21.63 5.23
CA GLU A 31 21.34 21.40 4.63
C GLU A 31 20.51 22.70 4.61
N GLN A 32 20.54 23.45 5.71
CA GLN A 32 19.87 24.75 5.78
C GLN A 32 20.47 25.77 4.78
N ALA A 33 21.80 25.83 4.67
CA ALA A 33 22.48 26.71 3.72
C ALA A 33 22.18 26.33 2.26
N GLU A 34 22.02 25.05 1.96
CA GLU A 34 21.58 24.56 0.64
C GLU A 34 20.14 24.95 0.34
N LEU A 35 19.22 24.74 1.29
CA LEU A 35 17.83 25.15 1.16
C LEU A 35 17.70 26.67 0.96
N GLU A 36 18.49 27.47 1.68
CA GLU A 36 18.52 28.92 1.48
C GLU A 36 19.01 29.33 0.10
N ARG A 37 20.04 28.66 -0.43
CA ARG A 37 20.55 28.92 -1.80
C ARG A 37 19.50 28.57 -2.84
N ALA A 38 18.94 27.36 -2.78
CA ALA A 38 17.89 26.90 -3.68
C ALA A 38 16.64 27.79 -3.61
N GLN A 39 16.28 28.28 -2.41
CA GLN A 39 15.15 29.18 -2.23
C GLN A 39 15.39 30.56 -2.85
N ARG A 40 16.61 31.10 -2.77
CA ARG A 40 16.96 32.37 -3.43
C ARG A 40 16.85 32.26 -4.95
N GLU A 41 17.36 31.18 -5.53
CA GLU A 41 17.21 30.88 -6.95
C GLU A 41 15.73 30.76 -7.33
N LEU A 42 14.93 30.08 -6.50
CA LEU A 42 13.50 29.96 -6.69
C LEU A 42 12.78 31.31 -6.65
N PHE A 43 13.13 32.19 -5.70
CA PHE A 43 12.55 33.55 -5.63
C PHE A 43 12.92 34.39 -6.86
N ILE A 44 14.16 34.29 -7.36
CA ILE A 44 14.57 34.95 -8.60
C ILE A 44 13.73 34.40 -9.77
N ALA A 45 13.56 33.09 -9.87
CA ALA A 45 12.74 32.47 -10.91
C ALA A 45 11.27 32.92 -10.84
N ILE A 46 10.69 33.04 -9.63
CA ILE A 46 9.33 33.55 -9.43
C ILE A 46 9.23 35.02 -9.85
N ALA A 47 10.18 35.86 -9.42
CA ALA A 47 10.19 37.29 -9.74
C ALA A 47 10.37 37.54 -11.25
N CYS A 48 11.19 36.72 -11.92
CA CYS A 48 11.42 36.79 -13.36
C CYS A 48 10.38 36.02 -14.20
N SER A 49 9.40 35.36 -13.56
CA SER A 49 8.43 34.46 -14.23
C SER A 49 9.08 33.41 -15.14
N ASN A 50 10.21 32.83 -14.71
CA ASN A 50 10.91 31.79 -15.44
C ASN A 50 10.24 30.41 -15.20
N TYR A 51 9.24 30.09 -16.02
CA TYR A 51 8.48 28.85 -15.90
C TYR A 51 9.32 27.58 -16.13
N ASP A 52 10.33 27.62 -17.01
CA ASP A 52 11.16 26.45 -17.31
C ASP A 52 11.95 26.00 -16.08
N HIS A 53 12.56 26.96 -15.38
CA HIS A 53 13.27 26.68 -14.13
C HIS A 53 12.32 26.13 -13.05
N LEU A 54 11.10 26.69 -12.95
CA LEU A 54 10.10 26.23 -11.98
C LEU A 54 9.62 24.81 -12.28
N VAL A 55 9.36 24.47 -13.54
CA VAL A 55 8.97 23.11 -13.95
C VAL A 55 10.09 22.11 -13.66
N GLN A 56 11.35 22.48 -13.89
CA GLN A 56 12.49 21.64 -13.55
C GLN A 56 12.60 21.42 -12.04
N CYS A 57 12.46 22.46 -11.22
CA CYS A 57 12.45 22.36 -9.76
C CYS A 57 11.30 21.47 -9.25
N PHE A 58 10.14 21.46 -9.91
CA PHE A 58 8.95 20.75 -9.44
C PHE A 58 8.70 19.40 -10.13
N LYS A 59 9.58 18.94 -11.02
CA LYS A 59 9.48 17.66 -11.73
C LYS A 59 9.21 16.47 -10.80
N HIS A 60 9.71 16.53 -9.56
CA HIS A 60 9.58 15.48 -8.55
C HIS A 60 8.67 15.89 -7.38
N ALA A 61 7.59 16.63 -7.62
CA ALA A 61 6.73 17.13 -6.54
C ALA A 61 5.90 16.06 -5.81
N ALA A 62 5.47 16.41 -4.60
CA ALA A 62 4.80 15.53 -3.64
C ALA A 62 3.39 15.09 -4.06
N LYS A 63 2.63 15.93 -4.78
CA LYS A 63 1.27 15.65 -5.25
C LYS A 63 1.31 15.05 -6.66
N THR A 64 1.87 13.85 -6.81
CA THR A 64 1.68 13.06 -8.05
C THR A 64 0.44 12.19 -7.90
N SER A 65 -0.37 12.12 -8.98
CA SER A 65 -1.70 11.48 -9.02
C SER A 65 -1.78 10.04 -8.51
N ASN A 66 -0.64 9.36 -8.39
CA ASN A 66 -0.56 7.92 -8.14
C ASN A 66 -0.31 7.57 -6.68
N HIS A 67 -0.04 8.55 -5.81
CA HIS A 67 0.15 8.32 -4.39
C HIS A 67 -0.90 9.10 -3.59
N SER A 68 -1.95 8.42 -3.16
CA SER A 68 -2.79 8.90 -2.07
C SER A 68 -1.92 8.92 -0.82
N LEU A 69 -1.36 10.09 -0.49
CA LEU A 69 -0.69 10.28 0.79
C LEU A 69 -1.69 9.91 1.90
N PRO A 70 -1.32 9.06 2.85
CA PRO A 70 -2.18 8.72 3.99
C PRO A 70 -2.64 10.00 4.69
N VAL A 71 -3.71 9.92 5.48
CA VAL A 71 -4.27 11.00 6.31
C VAL A 71 -3.25 11.58 7.34
N ALA A 72 -2.04 11.03 7.39
CA ALA A 72 -0.91 11.46 8.20
C ALA A 72 -0.05 12.55 7.53
N ASN A 73 0.85 13.11 8.33
CA ASN A 73 1.70 14.24 7.98
C ASN A 73 2.51 13.95 6.69
N PRO A 74 2.41 14.78 5.64
CA PRO A 74 3.07 14.52 4.36
C PRO A 74 4.60 14.54 4.46
N MET A 75 5.15 15.28 5.43
CA MET A 75 6.58 15.25 5.73
C MET A 75 7.05 13.90 6.25
N ASP A 76 6.39 13.39 7.28
CA ASP A 76 6.75 12.14 7.93
C ASP A 76 6.59 10.99 6.94
N ALA A 77 5.52 10.99 6.13
CA ALA A 77 5.30 10.00 5.09
C ALA A 77 6.40 10.01 4.00
N LEU A 78 6.88 11.19 3.60
CA LEU A 78 7.99 11.29 2.64
C LEU A 78 9.32 10.89 3.27
N GLN A 79 9.54 11.17 4.55
CA GLN A 79 10.72 10.71 5.29
C GLN A 79 10.72 9.19 5.46
N GLU A 80 9.59 8.60 5.82
CA GLU A 80 9.41 7.15 5.89
C GLU A 80 9.63 6.49 4.53
N LEU A 81 9.11 7.08 3.45
CA LEU A 81 9.34 6.58 2.09
C LEU A 81 10.83 6.62 1.71
N VAL A 82 11.54 7.70 2.04
CA VAL A 82 13.00 7.78 1.82
C VAL A 82 13.70 6.69 2.61
N HIS A 83 13.37 6.53 3.90
CA HIS A 83 14.00 5.51 4.74
C HIS A 83 13.73 4.08 4.23
N GLU A 84 12.51 3.79 3.80
CA GLU A 84 12.14 2.51 3.19
C GLU A 84 12.96 2.26 1.92
N LYS A 85 13.08 3.26 1.05
CA LYS A 85 13.85 3.17 -0.19
C LYS A 85 15.36 3.09 0.06
N GLU A 86 15.88 3.74 1.11
CA GLU A 86 17.28 3.59 1.53
C GLU A 86 17.56 2.14 1.92
N LYS A 87 16.70 1.57 2.77
CA LYS A 87 16.82 0.18 3.19
C LYS A 87 16.73 -0.80 2.01
N GLN A 88 15.83 -0.56 1.04
CA GLN A 88 15.74 -1.36 -0.18
C GLN A 88 17.01 -1.27 -1.02
N ALA A 89 17.54 -0.05 -1.24
CA ALA A 89 18.77 0.14 -2.01
C ALA A 89 20.01 -0.44 -1.33
N GLU A 90 20.08 -0.39 0.00
CA GLU A 90 21.14 -1.05 0.78
C GLU A 90 21.05 -2.57 0.71
N ALA A 91 19.85 -3.15 0.80
CA ALA A 91 19.65 -4.58 0.67
C ALA A 91 20.09 -5.11 -0.70
N VAL A 92 19.69 -4.44 -1.78
CA VAL A 92 20.08 -4.83 -3.15
C VAL A 92 21.58 -4.61 -3.39
N ARG A 93 22.19 -3.57 -2.80
CA ARG A 93 23.65 -3.38 -2.84
C ARG A 93 24.40 -4.49 -2.13
N ALA A 94 23.92 -4.94 -0.96
CA ALA A 94 24.51 -6.07 -0.26
C ALA A 94 24.41 -7.37 -1.08
N GLU A 95 23.27 -7.61 -1.74
CA GLU A 95 23.09 -8.74 -2.65
C GLU A 95 24.02 -8.64 -3.88
N LEU A 96 24.24 -7.43 -4.42
CA LEU A 96 25.21 -7.19 -5.48
C LEU A 96 26.64 -7.50 -5.04
N ASP A 97 27.04 -7.06 -3.85
CA ASP A 97 28.38 -7.31 -3.32
C ASP A 97 28.61 -8.82 -3.10
N GLU A 98 27.61 -9.53 -2.58
CA GLU A 98 27.66 -10.99 -2.39
C GLU A 98 27.75 -11.73 -3.74
N THR A 99 26.95 -11.35 -4.73
CA THR A 99 27.00 -11.97 -6.06
C THR A 99 28.31 -11.68 -6.81
N ILE A 100 28.86 -10.47 -6.69
CA ILE A 100 30.19 -10.14 -7.22
C ILE A 100 31.28 -10.97 -6.52
N HIS A 101 31.18 -11.16 -5.20
CA HIS A 101 32.13 -11.98 -4.45
C HIS A 101 32.13 -13.43 -4.97
N VAL A 102 30.95 -14.06 -5.07
CA VAL A 102 30.81 -15.42 -5.60
C VAL A 102 31.34 -15.52 -7.03
N PHE A 103 31.07 -14.51 -7.87
CA PHE A 103 31.60 -14.49 -9.25
C PHE A 103 33.13 -14.41 -9.29
N ASN A 104 33.75 -13.59 -8.42
CA ASN A 104 35.21 -13.48 -8.33
C ASN A 104 35.84 -14.79 -7.80
N GLU A 105 35.21 -15.48 -6.86
CA GLU A 105 35.63 -16.80 -6.41
C GLU A 105 35.59 -17.81 -7.56
N CYS A 106 34.50 -17.85 -8.35
CA CYS A 106 34.41 -18.71 -9.52
C CYS A 106 35.50 -18.39 -10.56
N ILE A 107 35.81 -17.11 -10.82
CA ILE A 107 36.92 -16.74 -11.71
C ILE A 107 38.23 -17.29 -11.17
N ALA A 108 38.53 -17.08 -9.88
CA ALA A 108 39.76 -17.55 -9.27
C ALA A 108 39.90 -19.09 -9.33
N GLU A 109 38.82 -19.83 -9.09
CA GLU A 109 38.78 -21.28 -9.24
C GLU A 109 39.07 -21.71 -10.69
N THR A 110 38.41 -21.09 -11.68
CA THR A 110 38.64 -21.41 -13.09
C THR A 110 40.07 -21.13 -13.52
N GLU A 111 40.67 -20.03 -13.05
CA GLU A 111 42.06 -19.68 -13.33
C GLU A 111 43.02 -20.67 -12.68
N ALA A 112 42.76 -21.08 -11.42
CA ALA A 112 43.57 -22.08 -10.73
C ALA A 112 43.59 -23.41 -11.50
N LYS A 113 42.43 -23.90 -11.94
CA LYS A 113 42.34 -25.13 -12.75
C LYS A 113 43.02 -24.99 -14.10
N ARG A 114 42.91 -23.83 -14.75
CA ARG A 114 43.60 -23.55 -16.01
C ARG A 114 45.13 -23.57 -15.83
N VAL A 115 45.63 -22.98 -14.74
CA VAL A 115 47.06 -22.99 -14.40
C VAL A 115 47.55 -24.41 -14.13
N GLU A 116 46.77 -25.22 -13.40
CA GLU A 116 47.06 -26.64 -13.18
C GLU A 116 47.15 -27.42 -14.50
N ALA A 117 46.20 -27.22 -15.40
CA ALA A 117 46.20 -27.85 -16.71
C ALA A 117 47.43 -27.47 -17.56
N VAL A 118 47.85 -26.19 -17.52
CA VAL A 118 49.08 -25.73 -18.19
C VAL A 118 50.33 -26.36 -17.57
N HIS A 119 50.39 -26.44 -16.24
CA HIS A 119 51.51 -27.08 -15.55
C HIS A 119 51.64 -28.56 -15.93
N LEU A 120 50.52 -29.30 -15.94
CA LEU A 120 50.47 -30.70 -16.38
C LEU A 120 50.87 -30.84 -17.86
N SER A 121 50.49 -29.91 -18.73
CA SER A 121 50.94 -29.89 -20.13
C SER A 121 52.46 -29.79 -20.22
N SER A 122 53.08 -28.88 -19.46
CA SER A 122 54.54 -28.74 -19.42
C SER A 122 55.21 -30.03 -18.91
N GLN A 123 54.62 -30.70 -17.92
CA GLN A 123 55.13 -31.96 -17.41
C GLN A 123 55.06 -33.09 -18.45
N VAL A 124 53.97 -33.13 -19.24
CA VAL A 124 53.79 -34.07 -20.36
C VAL A 124 54.83 -33.79 -21.45
N ASP A 125 55.07 -32.53 -21.80
CA ASP A 125 56.08 -32.14 -22.80
C ASP A 125 57.50 -32.53 -22.38
N ASP A 126 57.86 -32.27 -21.13
CA ASP A 126 59.17 -32.67 -20.58
C ASP A 126 59.32 -34.19 -20.52
N SER A 127 58.26 -34.91 -20.21
CA SER A 127 58.24 -36.38 -20.22
C SER A 127 58.38 -36.93 -21.64
N CYS A 128 57.70 -36.32 -22.63
CA CYS A 128 57.86 -36.65 -24.05
C CYS A 128 59.30 -36.41 -24.52
N ARG A 129 59.92 -35.28 -24.18
CA ARG A 129 61.33 -34.98 -24.51
C ARG A 129 62.28 -36.01 -23.91
N ARG A 130 62.07 -36.39 -22.64
CA ARG A 130 62.86 -37.43 -21.98
C ARG A 130 62.70 -38.78 -22.67
N LEU A 131 61.49 -39.15 -23.05
CA LEU A 131 61.21 -40.40 -23.78
C LEU A 131 61.91 -40.42 -25.14
N GLN A 132 61.78 -39.35 -25.95
CA GLN A 132 62.46 -39.23 -27.24
C GLN A 132 63.99 -39.34 -27.13
N ASN A 133 64.58 -38.78 -26.08
CA ASN A 133 66.02 -38.89 -25.85
C ASN A 133 66.44 -40.33 -25.51
N VAL A 134 65.62 -41.06 -24.77
CA VAL A 134 65.86 -42.48 -24.46
C VAL A 134 65.68 -43.35 -25.71
N GLU A 135 64.65 -43.11 -26.52
CA GLU A 135 64.42 -43.81 -27.80
C GLU A 135 65.59 -43.61 -28.76
N LYS A 136 66.03 -42.36 -28.96
CA LYS A 136 67.22 -42.06 -29.78
C LYS A 136 68.48 -42.76 -29.27
N ALA A 137 68.63 -42.93 -27.96
CA ALA A 137 69.77 -43.63 -27.37
C ALA A 137 69.65 -45.16 -27.49
N GLU A 138 68.43 -45.70 -27.44
CA GLU A 138 68.13 -47.11 -27.68
C GLU A 138 68.43 -47.47 -29.15
N GLU A 139 67.85 -46.73 -30.09
CA GLU A 139 68.07 -46.89 -31.54
C GLU A 139 69.56 -46.79 -31.90
N ALA A 140 70.27 -45.83 -31.30
CA ALA A 140 71.71 -45.71 -31.43
C ALA A 140 72.45 -46.99 -31.05
N SER A 141 72.12 -47.55 -29.87
CA SER A 141 72.76 -48.74 -29.33
C SER A 141 72.44 -49.99 -30.17
N ASP A 142 71.24 -50.06 -30.75
CA ASP A 142 70.86 -51.12 -31.68
C ASP A 142 71.60 -51.02 -33.02
N ILE A 143 71.69 -49.81 -33.60
CA ILE A 143 72.46 -49.56 -34.83
C ILE A 143 73.92 -49.93 -34.60
N ASP A 144 74.54 -49.45 -33.53
CA ASP A 144 75.93 -49.74 -33.17
C ASP A 144 76.19 -51.24 -33.03
N SER A 145 75.26 -51.97 -32.42
CA SER A 145 75.33 -53.42 -32.22
C SER A 145 75.14 -54.20 -33.52
N SER A 146 74.26 -53.73 -34.41
CA SER A 146 74.09 -54.32 -35.75
C SER A 146 75.31 -54.10 -36.64
N ALA A 147 75.94 -52.93 -36.58
CA ALA A 147 77.17 -52.62 -37.29
C ALA A 147 78.33 -53.49 -36.79
N LEU A 148 78.48 -53.62 -35.47
CA LEU A 148 79.45 -54.51 -34.85
C LEU A 148 79.27 -55.97 -35.30
N GLU A 149 78.04 -56.45 -35.40
CA GLU A 149 77.73 -57.79 -35.89
C GLU A 149 78.14 -57.98 -37.36
N ALA A 150 77.86 -57.00 -38.22
CA ALA A 150 78.29 -57.05 -39.62
C ALA A 150 79.82 -57.12 -39.75
N ASP A 151 80.55 -56.30 -39.00
CA ASP A 151 82.02 -56.29 -38.96
C ASP A 151 82.58 -57.62 -38.44
N MET A 152 82.05 -58.12 -37.32
CA MET A 152 82.47 -59.40 -36.73
C MET A 152 82.20 -60.57 -37.68
N LEU A 153 81.08 -60.57 -38.41
CA LEU A 153 80.78 -61.60 -39.41
C LEU A 153 81.74 -61.53 -40.61
N ALA A 154 82.13 -60.34 -41.06
CA ALA A 154 83.14 -60.15 -42.10
C ALA A 154 84.51 -60.70 -41.65
N MET A 155 84.93 -60.37 -40.43
CA MET A 155 86.14 -60.88 -39.80
C MET A 155 86.18 -62.42 -39.73
N ILE A 156 85.09 -63.04 -39.28
CA ILE A 156 85.00 -64.51 -39.14
C ILE A 156 85.05 -65.22 -40.49
N ARG A 157 84.63 -64.58 -41.59
CA ARG A 157 84.68 -65.16 -42.95
C ARG A 157 86.10 -65.33 -43.48
N GLU A 158 87.05 -64.49 -43.04
CA GLU A 158 88.46 -64.57 -43.44
C GLU A 158 89.22 -65.73 -42.78
N ILE A 159 88.65 -66.41 -41.78
CA ILE A 159 89.29 -67.58 -41.14
C ILE A 159 89.28 -68.75 -42.12
N THR A 160 90.46 -69.12 -42.63
CA THR A 160 90.61 -70.29 -43.50
C THR A 160 90.95 -71.56 -42.71
N ALA A 161 90.72 -72.73 -43.31
CA ALA A 161 91.13 -74.00 -42.71
C ALA A 161 92.66 -74.10 -42.52
N GLN A 162 93.44 -73.41 -43.37
CA GLN A 162 94.89 -73.34 -43.28
C GLN A 162 95.35 -72.56 -42.04
N ASP A 163 94.67 -71.46 -41.71
CA ASP A 163 95.01 -70.65 -40.54
C ASP A 163 94.76 -71.39 -39.22
N ILE A 164 93.66 -72.15 -39.15
CA ILE A 164 93.37 -73.02 -37.99
C ILE A 164 94.41 -74.13 -37.88
N ALA A 165 94.81 -74.74 -38.99
CA ALA A 165 95.86 -75.77 -39.01
C ALA A 165 97.23 -75.22 -38.59
N LEU A 166 97.59 -74.00 -39.00
CA LEU A 166 98.82 -73.32 -38.57
C LEU A 166 98.85 -73.10 -37.06
N LEU A 167 97.72 -72.71 -36.45
CA LEU A 167 97.64 -72.53 -35.01
C LEU A 167 97.70 -73.87 -34.25
N LEU A 168 97.09 -74.94 -34.78
CA LEU A 168 97.09 -76.28 -34.19
C LEU A 168 98.48 -76.95 -34.24
N ASN A 169 99.28 -76.69 -35.27
CA ASN A 169 100.60 -77.29 -35.48
C ASN A 169 101.73 -76.65 -34.66
N SER A 170 101.44 -75.62 -33.85
CA SER A 170 102.43 -75.05 -32.93
C SER A 170 102.60 -75.95 -31.69
N HIS A 171 103.77 -76.57 -31.55
CA HIS A 171 104.10 -77.46 -30.42
C HIS A 171 104.26 -76.69 -29.08
N VAL A 172 104.55 -75.39 -29.14
CA VAL A 172 104.62 -74.49 -27.99
C VAL A 172 103.74 -73.26 -28.27
N PRO A 173 102.67 -73.04 -27.50
CA PRO A 173 101.84 -71.86 -27.67
C PRO A 173 102.61 -70.60 -27.27
N THR A 174 102.53 -69.56 -28.09
CA THR A 174 102.99 -68.23 -27.69
C THR A 174 102.07 -67.69 -26.59
N GLU A 175 102.62 -66.89 -25.68
CA GLU A 175 101.84 -66.25 -24.60
C GLU A 175 100.61 -65.50 -25.15
N THR A 176 100.74 -64.86 -26.32
CA THR A 176 99.65 -64.18 -27.03
C THR A 176 98.56 -65.13 -27.51
N SER A 177 98.92 -66.26 -28.12
CA SER A 177 97.96 -67.26 -28.59
C SER A 177 97.20 -67.88 -27.42
N LEU A 178 97.89 -68.19 -26.32
CA LEU A 178 97.34 -68.84 -25.15
C LEU A 178 96.26 -67.99 -24.47
N VAL A 179 96.50 -66.68 -24.28
CA VAL A 179 95.55 -65.80 -23.61
C VAL A 179 94.27 -65.59 -24.45
N VAL A 180 94.41 -65.43 -25.78
CA VAL A 180 93.25 -65.29 -26.69
C VAL A 180 92.41 -66.55 -26.70
N VAL A 181 93.08 -67.69 -26.71
CA VAL A 181 92.47 -69.01 -26.75
C VAL A 181 91.82 -69.39 -25.42
N LYS A 182 92.41 -68.98 -24.29
CA LYS A 182 91.82 -69.05 -22.96
C LYS A 182 90.55 -68.19 -22.87
N ALA A 183 90.57 -66.97 -23.43
CA ALA A 183 89.38 -66.13 -23.50
C ALA A 183 88.29 -66.73 -24.39
N LEU A 184 88.67 -67.27 -25.55
CA LEU A 184 87.77 -67.94 -26.51
C LEU A 184 87.06 -69.14 -25.87
N SER A 185 87.81 -69.99 -25.16
CA SER A 185 87.28 -71.17 -24.50
C SER A 185 86.34 -70.81 -23.34
N LEU A 186 86.69 -69.82 -22.51
CA LEU A 186 85.81 -69.28 -21.47
C LEU A 186 84.50 -68.71 -22.04
N LEU A 187 84.57 -67.92 -23.11
CA LEU A 187 83.39 -67.33 -23.76
C LEU A 187 82.51 -68.39 -24.45
N CYS A 188 83.11 -69.44 -25.00
CA CYS A 188 82.38 -70.57 -25.57
C CYS A 188 81.88 -71.57 -24.50
N GLY A 189 82.12 -71.31 -23.21
CA GLY A 189 81.71 -72.18 -22.10
C GLY A 189 82.49 -73.50 -22.00
N VAL A 190 83.67 -73.60 -22.62
CA VAL A 190 84.51 -74.80 -22.62
C VAL A 190 85.67 -74.60 -21.65
N VAL A 191 85.72 -75.43 -20.61
CA VAL A 191 86.73 -75.35 -19.53
C VAL A 191 87.55 -76.64 -19.52
N PRO A 192 88.84 -76.60 -19.13
CA PRO A 192 89.66 -77.79 -19.03
C PRO A 192 89.10 -78.87 -18.10
N ARG A 193 89.22 -80.13 -18.54
CA ARG A 193 88.97 -81.30 -17.69
C ARG A 193 90.16 -81.46 -16.73
N GLY A 194 90.12 -80.72 -15.62
CA GLY A 194 91.14 -80.81 -14.58
C GLY A 194 90.93 -81.99 -13.63
N ARG A 195 91.98 -82.28 -12.85
CA ARG A 195 91.93 -83.19 -11.69
C ARG A 195 90.94 -82.62 -10.66
N ARG A 196 90.17 -83.47 -9.96
CA ARG A 196 89.25 -83.04 -8.89
C ARG A 196 90.04 -82.18 -7.87
N ASN A 197 89.60 -80.94 -7.63
CA ASN A 197 90.11 -79.97 -6.63
C ASN A 197 91.28 -79.04 -7.01
N ALA A 198 91.60 -78.80 -8.28
CA ALA A 198 92.54 -77.72 -8.65
C ALA A 198 91.86 -76.33 -8.62
N THR A 199 92.50 -75.35 -7.99
CA THR A 199 92.02 -73.94 -7.93
C THR A 199 92.28 -73.17 -9.22
N GLU A 200 93.33 -73.54 -9.97
CA GLU A 200 93.72 -72.93 -11.25
C GLU A 200 94.19 -74.02 -12.23
N TYR A 201 93.89 -73.84 -13.52
CA TYR A 201 94.33 -74.76 -14.59
C TYR A 201 95.64 -74.29 -15.20
N THR A 202 96.48 -75.24 -15.61
CA THR A 202 97.77 -74.92 -16.24
C THR A 202 97.61 -74.45 -17.69
N ASP A 203 98.58 -73.69 -18.18
CA ASP A 203 98.63 -73.21 -19.57
C ASP A 203 98.55 -74.36 -20.59
N VAL A 204 99.18 -75.51 -20.28
CA VAL A 204 99.13 -76.72 -21.11
C VAL A 204 97.73 -77.33 -21.17
N GLU A 205 96.98 -77.29 -20.06
CA GLU A 205 95.60 -77.78 -20.00
C GLU A 205 94.65 -76.88 -20.80
N TRP A 206 94.81 -75.56 -20.69
CA TRP A 206 94.08 -74.59 -21.51
C TRP A 206 94.40 -74.72 -23.00
N TRP A 207 95.66 -74.99 -23.35
CA TRP A 207 96.06 -75.20 -24.74
C TRP A 207 95.45 -76.47 -25.34
N LYS A 208 95.44 -77.59 -24.59
CA LYS A 208 94.83 -78.84 -25.07
C LYS A 208 93.32 -78.73 -25.27
N THR A 209 92.63 -78.03 -24.39
CA THR A 209 91.16 -77.87 -24.50
C THR A 209 90.77 -76.92 -25.60
N ALA A 210 91.62 -75.92 -25.84
CA ALA A 210 91.51 -75.10 -26.99
C ALA A 210 91.78 -75.79 -28.32
N GLN A 211 92.79 -76.66 -28.40
CA GLN A 211 93.02 -77.49 -29.58
C GLN A 211 91.76 -78.32 -29.89
N ALA A 212 91.12 -78.90 -28.86
CA ALA A 212 89.85 -79.60 -29.03
C ALA A 212 88.71 -78.68 -29.51
N LEU A 213 88.66 -77.44 -29.01
CA LEU A 213 87.68 -76.44 -29.43
C LEU A 213 87.91 -75.95 -30.87
N LEU A 214 89.17 -75.77 -31.29
CA LEU A 214 89.56 -75.38 -32.64
C LEU A 214 89.33 -76.49 -33.68
N MET A 215 89.41 -77.76 -33.25
CA MET A 215 89.05 -78.92 -34.08
C MET A 215 87.54 -79.15 -34.21
N ASP A 216 86.72 -78.47 -33.41
CA ASP A 216 85.28 -78.64 -33.42
C ASP A 216 84.66 -77.99 -34.68
N ARG A 217 83.98 -78.79 -35.50
CA ARG A 217 83.29 -78.35 -36.72
C ARG A 217 82.20 -77.30 -36.45
N SER A 218 81.73 -77.19 -35.20
CA SER A 218 80.71 -76.22 -34.77
C SER A 218 81.27 -74.88 -34.31
N LEU A 219 82.60 -74.72 -34.16
CA LEU A 219 83.23 -73.51 -33.61
C LEU A 219 82.83 -72.27 -34.39
N LEU A 220 83.00 -72.25 -35.72
CA LEU A 220 82.65 -71.09 -36.56
C LEU A 220 81.16 -70.73 -36.47
N ARG A 221 80.27 -71.72 -36.30
CA ARG A 221 78.84 -71.49 -36.10
C ARG A 221 78.59 -70.80 -34.75
N ARG A 222 79.28 -71.24 -33.69
CA ARG A 222 79.23 -70.59 -32.36
C ARG A 222 79.79 -69.16 -32.40
N LEU A 223 80.91 -68.95 -33.07
CA LEU A 223 81.50 -67.61 -33.22
C LEU A 223 80.60 -66.65 -34.00
N ARG A 224 79.89 -67.14 -35.03
CA ARG A 224 78.88 -66.35 -35.76
C ARG A 224 77.63 -66.06 -34.93
N GLY A 225 77.20 -67.02 -34.11
CA GLY A 225 76.04 -66.89 -33.22
C GLY A 225 76.33 -66.18 -31.89
N TYR A 226 77.43 -65.44 -31.75
CA TYR A 226 77.86 -64.87 -30.47
C TYR A 226 76.83 -63.93 -29.84
N ARG A 227 76.05 -63.20 -30.64
CA ARG A 227 75.00 -62.28 -30.17
C ARG A 227 73.88 -62.99 -29.42
N GLN A 228 73.61 -64.24 -29.79
CA GLN A 228 72.59 -65.09 -29.15
C GLN A 228 73.14 -65.80 -27.89
N GLN A 229 74.45 -65.75 -27.64
CA GLN A 229 75.04 -66.39 -26.46
C GLN A 229 74.72 -65.60 -25.20
N THR A 230 74.25 -66.30 -24.17
CA THR A 230 74.06 -65.74 -22.84
C THR A 230 75.33 -65.92 -22.03
N ILE A 231 76.13 -64.86 -21.93
CA ILE A 231 77.34 -64.85 -21.11
C ILE A 231 76.97 -64.38 -19.71
N SER A 232 77.28 -65.17 -18.69
CA SER A 232 77.05 -64.75 -17.30
C SER A 232 78.03 -63.64 -16.89
N PRO A 233 77.66 -62.73 -15.97
CA PRO A 233 78.54 -61.68 -15.49
C PRO A 233 79.83 -62.23 -14.90
N ASP A 234 79.78 -63.38 -14.24
CA ASP A 234 80.94 -64.05 -13.64
C ASP A 234 81.97 -64.49 -14.70
N VAL A 235 81.50 -65.06 -15.81
CA VAL A 235 82.36 -65.48 -16.93
C VAL A 235 83.01 -64.27 -17.58
N MET A 236 82.25 -63.21 -17.87
CA MET A 236 82.79 -61.98 -18.46
C MET A 236 83.78 -61.28 -17.51
N ALA A 237 83.50 -61.26 -16.19
CA ALA A 237 84.41 -60.74 -15.18
C ALA A 237 85.71 -61.54 -15.10
N LYS A 238 85.63 -62.87 -15.24
CA LYS A 238 86.80 -63.76 -15.31
C LYS A 238 87.63 -63.50 -16.56
N VAL A 239 87.01 -63.40 -17.73
CA VAL A 239 87.67 -63.07 -19.02
C VAL A 239 88.36 -61.70 -18.95
N ARG A 240 87.71 -60.69 -18.35
CA ARG A 240 88.32 -59.36 -18.17
C ARG A 240 89.56 -59.40 -17.27
N ARG A 241 89.48 -60.11 -16.14
CA ARG A 241 90.59 -60.19 -15.17
C ARG A 241 91.77 -61.00 -15.70
N GLU A 242 91.51 -62.18 -16.26
CA GLU A 242 92.56 -63.15 -16.60
C GLU A 242 93.08 -63.02 -18.04
N CYS A 243 92.33 -62.40 -18.94
CA CYS A 243 92.71 -62.34 -20.36
C CYS A 243 92.85 -60.90 -20.86
N LEU A 244 91.76 -60.13 -20.90
CA LEU A 244 91.74 -58.81 -21.57
C LEU A 244 92.70 -57.77 -20.95
N LYS A 245 92.97 -57.84 -19.64
CA LYS A 245 93.86 -56.91 -18.92
C LYS A 245 95.35 -57.27 -18.98
N THR A 246 95.70 -58.41 -19.55
CA THR A 246 97.10 -58.86 -19.64
C THR A 246 97.87 -58.14 -20.77
N PRO A 247 99.18 -57.90 -20.60
CA PRO A 247 100.00 -57.27 -21.65
C PRO A 247 100.09 -58.13 -22.92
N ALA A 248 100.05 -59.47 -22.78
CA ALA A 248 100.04 -60.41 -23.90
C ALA A 248 98.80 -60.23 -24.78
N PHE A 249 97.61 -60.04 -24.19
CA PHE A 249 96.39 -59.80 -24.96
C PHE A 249 96.40 -58.43 -25.66
N ALA A 250 96.98 -57.42 -25.01
CA ALA A 250 97.16 -56.10 -25.58
C ALA A 250 98.06 -56.10 -26.82
N ALA A 251 99.07 -56.97 -26.89
CA ALA A 251 99.98 -57.10 -28.03
C ALA A 251 99.28 -57.71 -29.26
N CYS A 252 98.46 -58.74 -29.09
CA CYS A 252 97.70 -59.33 -30.21
C CYS A 252 96.48 -58.50 -30.65
N SER A 253 96.04 -57.55 -29.82
CA SER A 253 94.93 -56.65 -30.14
C SER A 253 95.39 -55.24 -30.57
N ALA A 254 96.64 -55.05 -30.99
CA ALA A 254 97.18 -53.72 -31.32
C ALA A 254 96.35 -53.03 -32.42
N ALA A 255 96.07 -53.72 -33.52
CA ALA A 255 95.22 -53.22 -34.63
C ALA A 255 93.80 -52.82 -34.17
N PHE A 256 93.28 -53.46 -33.11
CA PHE A 256 92.02 -53.08 -32.50
C PHE A 256 92.12 -51.81 -31.66
N LYS A 257 93.21 -51.62 -30.93
CA LYS A 257 93.43 -50.37 -30.18
C LYS A 257 93.55 -49.17 -31.12
N ASP A 258 94.24 -49.33 -32.24
CA ASP A 258 94.41 -48.26 -33.23
C ASP A 258 93.07 -47.91 -33.90
N SER A 259 92.30 -48.91 -34.31
CA SER A 259 90.95 -48.71 -34.90
C SER A 259 89.97 -48.10 -33.89
N ARG A 260 90.01 -48.53 -32.63
CA ARG A 260 89.19 -47.97 -31.55
C ARG A 260 89.60 -46.55 -31.18
N ALA A 261 90.90 -46.21 -31.20
CA ALA A 261 91.38 -44.86 -30.96
C ALA A 261 90.96 -43.90 -32.09
N ALA A 262 91.01 -44.36 -33.35
CA ALA A 262 90.48 -43.62 -34.50
C ALA A 262 88.96 -43.37 -34.39
N PHE A 263 88.19 -44.37 -33.97
CA PHE A 263 86.75 -44.23 -33.70
C PHE A 263 86.45 -43.21 -32.58
N MET A 264 87.21 -43.23 -31.48
CA MET A 264 87.01 -42.30 -30.36
C MET A 264 87.38 -40.85 -30.72
N ASN A 265 88.41 -40.64 -31.55
CA ASN A 265 88.78 -39.30 -32.03
C ASN A 265 87.73 -38.71 -32.98
N ASN A 266 87.15 -39.52 -33.87
CA ASN A 266 86.12 -39.06 -34.80
C ASN A 266 84.77 -38.72 -34.12
N ASN A 267 84.49 -39.24 -32.92
CA ASN A 267 83.27 -38.93 -32.16
C ASN A 267 83.29 -37.57 -31.43
N ASN A 268 84.46 -36.91 -31.32
CA ASN A 268 84.58 -35.61 -30.65
C ASN A 268 84.31 -34.40 -31.56
N GLU A 269 84.31 -34.60 -32.88
CA GLU A 269 83.92 -33.58 -33.86
C GLU A 269 82.46 -33.84 -34.24
N GLY A 270 81.53 -32.97 -33.82
CA GLY A 270 80.07 -33.19 -33.82
C GLY A 270 79.36 -33.31 -35.18
N GLY A 271 79.92 -34.06 -36.14
CA GLY A 271 79.27 -34.53 -37.35
C GLY A 271 78.50 -35.83 -37.12
N GLU A 272 77.55 -36.13 -38.01
CA GLU A 272 76.76 -37.37 -38.06
C GLU A 272 77.58 -38.60 -37.65
N ARG A 273 76.96 -39.53 -36.88
CA ARG A 273 77.55 -40.83 -36.51
C ARG A 273 78.00 -41.57 -37.79
N SER A 274 79.21 -41.28 -38.22
CA SER A 274 79.83 -41.88 -39.39
C SER A 274 80.18 -43.31 -39.01
N LEU A 275 79.55 -44.24 -39.72
CA LEU A 275 79.75 -45.69 -39.67
C LEU A 275 81.23 -46.03 -39.93
N ASN A 276 82.06 -45.90 -38.90
CA ASN A 276 83.44 -46.34 -38.91
C ASN A 276 83.61 -47.43 -37.86
N SER A 277 84.09 -48.59 -38.32
CA SER A 277 84.09 -49.86 -37.61
C SER A 277 84.84 -49.78 -36.27
N ARG A 278 84.18 -50.21 -35.18
CA ARG A 278 84.78 -50.32 -33.83
C ARG A 278 85.88 -51.38 -33.77
N ILE A 279 85.95 -52.21 -34.80
CA ILE A 279 86.88 -53.31 -35.01
C ILE A 279 87.71 -52.99 -36.27
N PRO A 280 88.97 -53.43 -36.34
CA PRO A 280 89.81 -53.29 -37.53
C PRO A 280 89.16 -53.96 -38.76
N PRO A 281 89.34 -53.40 -39.97
CA PRO A 281 88.77 -53.97 -41.18
C PRO A 281 89.38 -55.34 -41.49
N ALA A 282 88.56 -56.24 -42.03
CA ALA A 282 88.90 -57.65 -42.28
C ALA A 282 90.20 -57.85 -43.09
N GLU A 283 90.51 -56.91 -43.98
CA GLU A 283 91.72 -56.93 -44.81
C GLU A 283 93.02 -56.81 -44.01
N THR A 284 93.02 -56.06 -42.89
CA THR A 284 94.22 -55.82 -42.06
C THR A 284 94.65 -57.04 -41.25
N LEU A 285 93.75 -57.99 -41.06
CA LEU A 285 93.95 -59.15 -40.19
C LEU A 285 94.01 -60.47 -40.98
N ARG A 286 93.97 -60.40 -42.32
CA ARG A 286 94.08 -61.55 -43.21
C ARG A 286 95.39 -62.30 -42.94
N GLY A 287 95.30 -63.60 -42.69
CA GLY A 287 96.45 -64.46 -42.34
C GLY A 287 96.90 -64.40 -40.88
N ASN A 288 96.24 -63.62 -40.01
CA ASN A 288 96.54 -63.55 -38.58
C ASN A 288 95.35 -64.03 -37.72
N ILE A 289 95.22 -65.35 -37.56
CA ILE A 289 94.14 -65.98 -36.80
C ILE A 289 94.09 -65.56 -35.32
N VAL A 290 95.23 -65.32 -34.67
CA VAL A 290 95.27 -64.87 -33.27
C VAL A 290 94.69 -63.46 -33.16
N GLY A 291 94.99 -62.58 -34.12
CA GLY A 291 94.39 -61.24 -34.21
C GLY A 291 92.88 -61.27 -34.48
N ILE A 292 92.41 -62.17 -35.36
CA ILE A 292 90.97 -62.36 -35.65
C ILE A 292 90.21 -62.87 -34.41
N LEU A 293 90.78 -63.84 -33.67
CA LEU A 293 90.16 -64.34 -32.45
C LEU A 293 90.21 -63.33 -31.30
N ALA A 294 91.30 -62.56 -31.18
CA ALA A 294 91.41 -61.49 -30.19
C ALA A 294 90.38 -60.38 -30.41
N THR A 295 90.20 -59.96 -31.68
CA THR A 295 89.18 -58.98 -32.07
C THR A 295 87.76 -59.51 -31.85
N TRP A 296 87.53 -60.80 -32.08
CA TRP A 296 86.24 -61.42 -31.74
C TRP A 296 85.96 -61.35 -30.24
N VAL A 297 86.92 -61.73 -29.38
CA VAL A 297 86.78 -61.67 -27.91
C VAL A 297 86.45 -60.24 -27.44
N GLN A 298 87.11 -59.23 -28.00
CA GLN A 298 86.82 -57.82 -27.69
C GLN A 298 85.47 -57.35 -28.24
N GLY A 299 85.09 -57.80 -29.43
CA GLY A 299 83.76 -57.56 -30.00
C GLY A 299 82.65 -58.13 -29.11
N VAL A 300 82.82 -59.34 -28.58
CA VAL A 300 81.90 -59.94 -27.60
C VAL A 300 81.82 -59.11 -26.31
N GLU A 301 82.93 -58.57 -25.82
CA GLU A 301 82.93 -57.68 -24.64
C GLU A 301 82.19 -56.36 -24.91
N ILE A 302 82.37 -55.76 -26.10
CA ILE A 302 81.65 -54.55 -26.51
C ILE A 302 80.15 -54.84 -26.60
N GLU A 303 79.74 -55.93 -27.24
CA GLU A 303 78.33 -56.32 -27.36
C GLU A 303 77.70 -56.62 -26.00
N TYR A 304 78.44 -57.27 -25.08
CA TYR A 304 77.97 -57.50 -23.72
C TYR A 304 77.66 -56.18 -22.98
N LYS A 305 78.54 -55.18 -23.10
CA LYS A 305 78.32 -53.84 -22.52
C LYS A 305 77.11 -53.16 -23.18
N ALA A 306 77.07 -53.11 -24.51
CA ALA A 306 75.97 -52.51 -25.26
C ALA A 306 74.61 -53.15 -24.94
N ARG A 307 74.56 -54.48 -24.78
CA ARG A 307 73.36 -55.22 -24.37
C ARG A 307 72.89 -54.84 -22.97
N SER A 308 73.80 -54.72 -22.01
CA SER A 308 73.44 -54.30 -20.65
C SER A 308 72.93 -52.85 -20.61
N GLU A 309 73.54 -51.95 -21.38
CA GLU A 309 73.10 -50.56 -21.51
C GLU A 309 71.71 -50.49 -22.16
N ARG A 310 71.46 -51.28 -23.22
CA ARG A 310 70.16 -51.36 -23.88
C ARG A 310 69.05 -51.87 -22.96
N GLN A 311 69.32 -52.90 -22.15
CA GLN A 311 68.34 -53.39 -21.17
C GLN A 311 67.92 -52.29 -20.18
N VAL A 312 68.87 -51.48 -19.71
CA VAL A 312 68.58 -50.33 -18.84
C VAL A 312 67.77 -49.26 -19.58
N LEU A 313 68.08 -48.99 -20.85
CA LEU A 313 67.32 -48.04 -21.67
C LEU A 313 65.89 -48.51 -21.93
N VAL A 314 65.67 -49.80 -22.21
CA VAL A 314 64.34 -50.40 -22.42
C VAL A 314 63.49 -50.32 -21.15
N GLU A 315 64.05 -50.65 -19.99
CA GLU A 315 63.32 -50.55 -18.72
C GLU A 315 62.99 -49.09 -18.39
N ARG A 316 63.95 -48.18 -18.61
CA ARG A 316 63.73 -46.74 -18.43
C ARG A 316 62.66 -46.18 -19.38
N LYS A 317 62.64 -46.64 -20.63
CA LYS A 317 61.61 -46.29 -21.62
C LYS A 317 60.23 -46.72 -21.15
N ARG A 318 60.08 -47.98 -20.73
CA ARG A 318 58.80 -48.52 -20.20
C ARG A 318 58.30 -47.71 -19.00
N GLN A 319 59.19 -47.37 -18.07
CA GLN A 319 58.83 -46.54 -16.91
C GLN A 319 58.35 -45.14 -17.34
N LEU A 320 59.05 -44.49 -18.28
CA LEU A 320 58.64 -43.19 -18.81
C LEU A 320 57.31 -43.25 -19.58
N GLU A 321 57.06 -44.31 -20.36
CA GLU A 321 55.81 -44.52 -21.08
C GLU A 321 54.62 -44.64 -20.11
N THR A 322 54.74 -45.44 -19.06
CA THR A 322 53.67 -45.56 -18.04
C THR A 322 53.43 -44.26 -17.26
N ALA A 323 54.49 -43.53 -16.93
CA ALA A 323 54.36 -42.22 -16.30
C ALA A 323 53.69 -41.20 -17.24
N LEU A 324 54.02 -41.25 -18.54
CA LEU A 324 53.45 -40.38 -19.56
C LEU A 324 51.96 -40.63 -19.79
N THR A 325 51.51 -41.89 -19.81
CA THR A 325 50.07 -42.20 -19.94
C THR A 325 49.29 -41.66 -18.75
N MET A 326 49.77 -41.88 -17.53
CA MET A 326 49.14 -41.33 -16.32
C MET A 326 49.12 -39.79 -16.31
N ALA A 327 50.20 -39.15 -16.76
CA ALA A 327 50.27 -37.69 -16.84
C ALA A 327 49.29 -37.13 -17.89
N ARG A 328 49.14 -37.80 -19.04
CA ARG A 328 48.18 -37.42 -20.09
C ARG A 328 46.73 -37.56 -19.62
N GLU A 329 46.40 -38.63 -18.91
CA GLU A 329 45.05 -38.82 -18.34
C GLU A 329 44.72 -37.69 -17.35
N LYS A 330 45.66 -37.35 -16.45
CA LYS A 330 45.50 -36.22 -15.53
C LYS A 330 45.34 -34.90 -16.27
N GLN A 331 46.15 -34.66 -17.30
CA GLN A 331 46.05 -33.46 -18.14
C GLN A 331 44.69 -33.36 -18.84
N GLN A 332 44.18 -34.46 -19.39
CA GLN A 332 42.86 -34.49 -20.04
C GLN A 332 41.75 -34.19 -19.04
N HIS A 333 41.83 -34.76 -17.84
CA HIS A 333 40.84 -34.50 -16.79
C HIS A 333 40.87 -33.04 -16.33
N ALA A 334 42.05 -32.48 -16.04
CA ALA A 334 42.20 -31.08 -15.67
C ALA A 334 41.73 -30.11 -16.77
N ASN A 335 42.04 -30.42 -18.05
CA ASN A 335 41.54 -29.66 -19.19
C ASN A 335 40.01 -29.70 -19.29
N PHE A 336 39.40 -30.86 -19.06
CA PHE A 336 37.95 -31.02 -19.08
C PHE A 336 37.30 -30.20 -17.96
N GLU A 337 37.80 -30.28 -16.73
CA GLU A 337 37.29 -29.50 -15.61
C GLU A 337 37.41 -27.98 -15.86
N ALA A 338 38.58 -27.52 -16.32
CA ALA A 338 38.78 -26.12 -16.65
C ALA A 338 37.82 -25.63 -17.75
N GLN A 339 37.53 -26.47 -18.75
CA GLN A 339 36.55 -26.15 -19.80
C GLN A 339 35.10 -26.12 -19.29
N VAL A 340 34.73 -27.02 -18.38
CA VAL A 340 33.37 -27.07 -17.81
C VAL A 340 33.11 -25.80 -16.99
N GLU A 341 34.05 -25.38 -16.15
CA GLU A 341 33.90 -24.16 -15.36
C GLU A 341 33.97 -22.89 -16.21
N ALA A 342 34.84 -22.84 -17.23
CA ALA A 342 34.87 -21.70 -18.15
C ALA A 342 33.53 -21.50 -18.88
N ARG A 343 32.75 -22.57 -19.10
CA ARG A 343 31.41 -22.48 -19.71
C ARG A 343 30.33 -21.96 -18.77
N SER A 344 30.50 -22.03 -17.46
CA SER A 344 29.51 -21.53 -16.48
C SER A 344 29.70 -20.05 -16.15
N LEU A 345 30.89 -19.48 -16.39
CA LEU A 345 31.20 -18.06 -16.13
C LEU A 345 30.23 -17.07 -16.81
N PRO A 346 29.83 -17.23 -18.10
CA PRO A 346 28.89 -16.30 -18.73
C PRO A 346 27.53 -16.26 -18.03
N ALA A 347 27.02 -17.39 -17.56
CA ALA A 347 25.75 -17.44 -16.82
C ALA A 347 25.83 -16.69 -15.49
N ARG A 348 26.96 -16.84 -14.76
CA ARG A 348 27.21 -16.07 -13.53
C ARG A 348 27.38 -14.57 -13.80
N GLN A 349 28.00 -14.21 -14.92
CA GLN A 349 28.11 -12.82 -15.34
C GLN A 349 26.72 -12.21 -15.61
N GLU A 350 25.83 -12.94 -16.29
CA GLU A 350 24.44 -12.51 -16.50
C GLU A 350 23.68 -12.31 -15.17
N GLU A 351 23.88 -13.19 -14.18
CA GLU A 351 23.34 -13.02 -12.82
C GLU A 351 23.81 -11.71 -12.17
N VAL A 352 25.12 -11.43 -12.20
CA VAL A 352 25.69 -10.18 -11.65
C VAL A 352 25.17 -8.95 -12.39
N GLU A 353 25.05 -9.02 -13.72
CA GLU A 353 24.52 -7.91 -14.53
C GLU A 353 23.03 -7.64 -14.23
N ALA A 354 22.24 -8.70 -13.99
CA ALA A 354 20.84 -8.57 -13.59
C ALA A 354 20.70 -7.89 -12.22
N VAL A 355 21.48 -8.30 -11.21
CA VAL A 355 21.45 -7.67 -9.88
C VAL A 355 21.99 -6.24 -9.94
N ARG A 356 23.02 -5.97 -10.76
CA ARG A 356 23.52 -4.60 -10.99
C ARG A 356 22.45 -3.70 -11.58
N ALA A 357 21.66 -4.20 -12.54
CA ALA A 357 20.55 -3.45 -13.10
C ALA A 357 19.49 -3.12 -12.02
N GLN A 358 19.16 -4.08 -11.15
CA GLN A 358 18.26 -3.87 -10.02
C GLN A 358 18.80 -2.84 -9.02
N SER A 359 20.09 -2.91 -8.66
CA SER A 359 20.75 -1.92 -7.79
C SER A 359 20.64 -0.52 -8.37
N SER A 360 20.93 -0.37 -9.67
CA SER A 360 20.83 0.92 -10.35
C SER A 360 19.40 1.47 -10.40
N ALA A 361 18.39 0.58 -10.48
CA ALA A 361 16.99 0.96 -10.45
C ALA A 361 16.57 1.42 -9.03
N ALA A 362 16.96 0.67 -8.00
CA ALA A 362 16.69 1.00 -6.60
C ALA A 362 17.35 2.32 -6.18
N GLU A 363 18.58 2.58 -6.61
CA GLU A 363 19.27 3.86 -6.37
C GLU A 363 18.57 5.04 -7.04
N LYS A 364 18.09 4.87 -8.29
CA LYS A 364 17.30 5.90 -8.97
C LYS A 364 15.98 6.17 -8.26
N GLU A 365 15.28 5.14 -7.79
CA GLU A 365 14.05 5.32 -7.00
C GLU A 365 14.32 6.06 -5.69
N LEU A 366 15.41 5.72 -5.01
CA LEU A 366 15.85 6.41 -3.80
C LEU A 366 16.17 7.88 -4.07
N GLU A 367 16.91 8.19 -5.13
CA GLU A 367 17.17 9.57 -5.52
C GLU A 367 15.89 10.36 -5.79
N VAL A 368 14.91 9.74 -6.47
CA VAL A 368 13.61 10.38 -6.73
C VAL A 368 12.86 10.64 -5.43
N ALA A 369 12.89 9.72 -4.47
CA ALA A 369 12.29 9.91 -3.15
C ALA A 369 12.98 11.04 -2.37
N LYS A 370 14.32 11.11 -2.37
CA LYS A 370 15.10 12.20 -1.76
C LYS A 370 14.79 13.56 -2.40
N LYS A 371 14.74 13.61 -3.74
CA LYS A 371 14.36 14.82 -4.49
C LYS A 371 12.93 15.25 -4.11
N ARG A 372 11.97 14.33 -4.02
CA ARG A 372 10.59 14.62 -3.54
C ARG A 372 10.59 15.28 -2.17
N LEU A 373 11.28 14.69 -1.19
CA LEU A 373 11.39 15.24 0.16
C LEU A 373 12.02 16.64 0.14
N ASN A 374 13.10 16.83 -0.62
CA ASN A 374 13.79 18.12 -0.73
C ASN A 374 12.92 19.19 -1.40
N THR A 375 12.17 18.85 -2.46
CA THR A 375 11.22 19.79 -3.08
C THR A 375 10.13 20.21 -2.11
N TYR A 376 9.59 19.28 -1.31
CA TYR A 376 8.59 19.62 -0.30
C TYR A 376 9.17 20.51 0.80
N LYS A 377 10.39 20.22 1.29
CA LYS A 377 11.11 21.07 2.25
C LYS A 377 11.30 22.47 1.69
N LEU A 378 11.78 22.60 0.44
CA LEU A 378 11.99 23.87 -0.24
C LEU A 378 10.70 24.71 -0.36
N LEU A 379 9.58 24.08 -0.70
CA LEU A 379 8.28 24.75 -0.86
C LEU A 379 7.72 25.30 0.46
N ASN A 380 8.03 24.67 1.58
CA ASN A 380 7.51 25.04 2.90
C ASN A 380 8.52 25.76 3.79
N TYR A 381 9.79 25.80 3.40
CA TYR A 381 10.83 26.56 4.09
C TYR A 381 10.51 28.06 4.06
N ALA A 382 10.63 28.72 5.21
CA ALA A 382 10.46 30.15 5.33
C ALA A 382 11.82 30.85 5.34
N ALA A 383 12.00 31.82 4.45
CA ALA A 383 13.20 32.65 4.42
C ALA A 383 13.33 33.50 5.71
N LEU A 384 14.48 34.12 5.93
CA LEU A 384 14.70 35.11 7.00
C LEU A 384 13.70 36.28 6.95
N SER A 385 13.16 36.57 5.76
CA SER A 385 12.11 37.57 5.54
C SER A 385 10.70 37.07 5.87
N GLY A 386 10.56 35.83 6.35
CA GLY A 386 9.30 35.14 6.66
C GLY A 386 8.49 34.70 5.45
N HIS A 387 9.02 34.89 4.23
CA HIS A 387 8.38 34.44 3.00
C HIS A 387 8.67 32.97 2.72
N THR A 388 7.61 32.21 2.47
CA THR A 388 7.66 30.96 1.69
C THR A 388 7.54 31.28 0.18
N PRO A 389 7.94 30.38 -0.71
CA PRO A 389 7.73 30.53 -2.16
C PRO A 389 6.30 30.90 -2.54
N LEU A 390 5.30 30.34 -1.86
CA LEU A 390 3.90 30.67 -2.08
C LEU A 390 3.56 32.10 -1.64
N THR A 391 3.96 32.50 -0.43
CA THR A 391 3.69 33.88 0.04
C THR A 391 4.42 34.93 -0.81
N PHE A 392 5.62 34.60 -1.31
CA PHE A 392 6.36 35.46 -2.22
C PHE A 392 5.67 35.58 -3.58
N ALA A 393 5.22 34.46 -4.16
CA ALA A 393 4.44 34.47 -5.41
C ALA A 393 3.13 35.26 -5.28
N CYS A 394 2.45 35.16 -4.12
CA CYS A 394 1.25 35.95 -3.83
C CYS A 394 1.56 37.44 -3.69
N ALA A 395 2.74 37.81 -3.19
CA ALA A 395 3.17 39.21 -3.13
C ALA A 395 3.57 39.76 -4.52
N VAL A 396 4.15 38.93 -5.39
CA VAL A 396 4.51 39.29 -6.76
C VAL A 396 3.27 39.44 -7.65
N GLY A 397 2.27 38.57 -7.50
CA GLY A 397 1.00 38.66 -8.23
C GLY A 397 0.87 37.77 -9.47
N ASN A 398 1.61 36.66 -9.55
CA ASN A 398 1.51 35.73 -10.69
C ASN A 398 0.63 34.52 -10.34
N GLU A 399 -0.58 34.50 -10.88
CA GLU A 399 -1.59 33.45 -10.65
C GLU A 399 -1.15 32.05 -11.10
N ALA A 400 -0.52 31.95 -12.28
CA ALA A 400 -0.09 30.67 -12.84
C ALA A 400 0.97 30.02 -11.94
N ILE A 401 1.90 30.82 -11.41
CA ILE A 401 2.91 30.34 -10.46
C ILE A 401 2.27 29.94 -9.14
N VAL A 402 1.31 30.70 -8.61
CA VAL A 402 0.59 30.34 -7.38
C VAL A 402 -0.13 29.01 -7.55
N HIS A 403 -0.83 28.81 -8.67
CA HIS A 403 -1.51 27.56 -8.98
C HIS A 403 -0.52 26.39 -9.12
N MET A 404 0.63 26.61 -9.76
CA MET A 404 1.70 25.63 -9.87
C MET A 404 2.27 25.25 -8.49
N LEU A 405 2.56 26.23 -7.62
CA LEU A 405 3.09 25.95 -6.28
C LEU A 405 2.11 25.12 -5.42
N ILE A 406 0.82 25.46 -5.44
CA ILE A 406 -0.22 24.75 -4.67
C ILE A 406 -0.44 23.32 -5.22
N SER A 407 -0.44 23.17 -6.54
CA SER A 407 -0.57 21.85 -7.18
C SER A 407 0.62 20.94 -6.90
N HIS A 408 1.82 21.49 -6.67
CA HIS A 408 3.04 20.72 -6.39
C HIS A 408 3.34 20.55 -4.87
N GLY A 409 2.49 21.09 -3.97
CA GLY A 409 2.53 20.77 -2.55
C GLY A 409 2.77 21.93 -1.58
N ALA A 410 2.76 23.18 -2.04
CA ALA A 410 2.82 24.33 -1.13
C ALA A 410 1.53 24.46 -0.30
N SER A 411 1.67 24.72 1.01
CA SER A 411 0.52 24.90 1.91
C SER A 411 -0.05 26.32 1.87
N SER A 412 -1.34 26.47 1.56
CA SER A 412 -2.06 27.75 1.54
C SER A 412 -2.59 28.18 2.93
N GLY A 413 -2.78 27.23 3.84
CA GLY A 413 -3.32 27.43 5.19
C GLY A 413 -2.23 27.45 6.28
N HIS A 414 -2.49 26.76 7.39
CA HIS A 414 -1.48 26.57 8.44
C HIS A 414 -0.40 25.62 7.96
N GLN A 415 0.86 26.03 8.10
CA GLN A 415 2.00 25.15 7.85
C GLN A 415 1.95 23.95 8.79
N PHE A 416 2.48 22.83 8.32
CA PHE A 416 2.47 21.57 9.06
C PHE A 416 3.11 21.68 10.46
N GLU A 417 4.23 22.40 10.57
CA GLU A 417 4.91 22.65 11.84
C GLU A 417 4.03 23.40 12.85
N GLU A 418 3.22 24.36 12.38
CA GLU A 418 2.26 25.07 13.21
C GLU A 418 1.17 24.13 13.74
N GLN A 419 0.65 23.25 12.87
CA GLN A 419 -0.38 22.28 13.23
C GLN A 419 0.15 21.28 14.27
N SER A 420 1.37 20.78 14.10
CA SER A 420 2.03 19.88 15.07
C SER A 420 2.24 20.56 16.43
N LEU A 421 2.69 21.83 16.44
CA LEU A 421 2.79 22.63 17.66
C LEU A 421 1.43 22.85 18.33
N CYS A 422 0.38 23.13 17.54
CA CYS A 422 -0.98 23.31 18.04
C CYS A 422 -1.56 22.00 18.60
N ALA A 423 -1.37 20.88 17.92
CA ALA A 423 -1.80 19.57 18.38
C ALA A 423 -1.11 19.20 19.69
N SER A 424 0.21 19.36 19.77
CA SER A 424 0.99 19.15 20.99
C SER A 424 0.49 20.05 22.14
N PHE A 425 0.21 21.32 21.84
CA PHE A 425 -0.34 22.26 22.81
C PHE A 425 -1.72 21.84 23.32
N ILE A 426 -2.63 21.45 22.41
CA ILE A 426 -3.98 20.98 22.75
C ILE A 426 -3.91 19.68 23.57
N GLN A 427 -3.04 18.73 23.19
CA GLN A 427 -2.85 17.49 23.95
C GLN A 427 -2.42 17.76 25.39
N VAL A 428 -1.49 18.71 25.60
CA VAL A 428 -1.08 19.14 26.94
C VAL A 428 -2.24 19.77 27.70
N LEU A 429 -3.05 20.61 27.06
CA LEU A 429 -4.23 21.24 27.68
C LEU A 429 -5.33 20.24 28.04
N VAL A 430 -5.59 19.26 27.18
CA VAL A 430 -6.58 18.20 27.44
C VAL A 430 -6.14 17.31 28.59
N ARG A 431 -4.84 16.95 28.64
CA ARG A 431 -4.27 16.22 29.78
C ARG A 431 -4.42 17.00 31.09
N ASP A 432 -4.18 18.30 31.07
CA ASP A 432 -4.41 19.18 32.22
C ASP A 432 -5.90 19.21 32.63
N TYR A 433 -6.81 19.37 31.67
CA TYR A 433 -8.26 19.36 31.93
C TYR A 433 -8.75 18.04 32.54
N GLN A 434 -8.34 16.91 31.98
CA GLN A 434 -8.69 15.57 32.48
C GLN A 434 -8.16 15.36 33.89
N PHE A 435 -6.91 15.77 34.15
CA PHE A 435 -6.30 15.68 35.46
C PHE A 435 -7.07 16.53 36.48
N ARG A 436 -7.36 17.81 36.18
CA ARG A 436 -8.14 18.69 37.07
C ARG A 436 -9.51 18.11 37.36
N LYS A 437 -10.20 17.57 36.35
CA LYS A 437 -11.52 16.95 36.51
C LYS A 437 -11.46 15.68 37.38
N LYS A 438 -10.41 14.87 37.23
CA LYS A 438 -10.18 13.68 38.06
C LYS A 438 -9.88 14.07 39.51
N PHE A 439 -8.98 15.04 39.70
CA PHE A 439 -8.64 15.59 41.02
C PHE A 439 -9.86 16.21 41.72
N GLU A 440 -10.69 16.98 41.03
CA GLU A 440 -11.93 17.53 41.58
C GLU A 440 -12.94 16.44 41.98
N ARG A 441 -13.03 15.35 41.20
CA ARG A 441 -13.88 14.20 41.54
C ARG A 441 -13.37 13.46 42.77
N GLU A 442 -12.07 13.17 42.82
CA GLU A 442 -11.43 12.50 43.96
C GLU A 442 -11.53 13.34 45.23
N ARG A 443 -11.33 14.66 45.11
CA ARG A 443 -11.53 15.61 46.21
C ARG A 443 -12.98 15.62 46.70
N ARG A 444 -13.97 15.68 45.80
CA ARG A 444 -15.39 15.63 46.19
C ARG A 444 -15.77 14.28 46.83
N GLN A 445 -15.23 13.17 46.35
CA GLN A 445 -15.41 11.86 46.96
C GLN A 445 -14.77 11.78 48.36
N GLN A 446 -13.57 12.34 48.53
CA GLN A 446 -12.92 12.44 49.83
C GLN A 446 -13.71 13.33 50.80
N GLU A 447 -14.23 14.47 50.35
CA GLU A 447 -15.08 15.38 51.13
C GLU A 447 -16.42 14.71 51.53
N LEU A 448 -16.98 13.82 50.70
CA LEU A 448 -18.18 13.03 51.02
C LEU A 448 -17.88 11.87 52.00
N SER A 449 -16.65 11.32 51.99
CA SER A 449 -16.25 10.19 52.84
C SER A 449 -15.65 10.58 54.20
N ALA A 450 -15.11 11.79 54.35
CA ALA A 450 -14.35 12.19 55.54
C ALA A 450 -15.06 13.30 56.32
N GLY A 451 -15.83 12.89 57.34
CA GLY A 451 -16.20 13.77 58.44
C GLY A 451 -14.97 14.09 59.30
N GLY A 452 -14.26 15.17 58.96
CA GLY A 452 -13.25 15.83 59.81
C GLY A 452 -11.90 15.12 59.93
N ILE A 453 -10.88 15.65 59.23
CA ILE A 453 -9.52 15.97 59.70
C ILE A 453 -8.67 16.35 58.46
N LYS A 454 -8.11 17.56 58.47
CA LYS A 454 -7.16 18.04 57.46
C LYS A 454 -5.76 17.48 57.77
N LEU A 455 -5.28 16.53 56.97
CA LEU A 455 -3.84 16.42 56.69
C LEU A 455 -3.58 17.08 55.34
N ARG A 456 -2.68 18.07 55.29
CA ARG A 456 -1.98 18.44 54.04
C ARG A 456 -1.06 17.26 53.71
N SER A 457 -1.63 16.22 53.10
CA SER A 457 -0.92 15.03 52.65
C SER A 457 -0.23 15.31 51.31
N ASP A 458 0.80 14.54 51.01
CA ASP A 458 1.68 14.66 49.83
C ASP A 458 0.94 14.77 48.49
N ALA A 459 -0.35 14.39 48.42
CA ALA A 459 -1.19 14.57 47.25
C ALA A 459 -1.42 16.05 46.86
N ALA A 460 -1.53 16.96 47.84
CA ALA A 460 -1.74 18.38 47.57
C ALA A 460 -0.45 19.06 47.07
N THR A 461 0.71 18.64 47.59
CA THR A 461 2.03 19.09 47.14
C THR A 461 2.37 18.51 45.77
N GLU A 462 2.06 17.22 45.51
CA GLU A 462 2.20 16.61 44.18
C GLU A 462 1.33 17.30 43.12
N ALA A 463 0.08 17.63 43.45
CA ALA A 463 -0.81 18.39 42.57
C ALA A 463 -0.26 19.79 42.27
N LEU A 464 0.29 20.49 43.26
CA LEU A 464 0.92 21.80 43.07
C LEU A 464 2.16 21.71 42.17
N VAL A 465 3.06 20.75 42.43
CA VAL A 465 4.28 20.53 41.64
C VAL A 465 3.94 20.20 40.18
N ARG A 466 2.94 19.33 39.94
CA ARG A 466 2.46 19.05 38.59
C ARG A 466 1.79 20.26 37.92
N ASN A 467 1.01 21.06 38.65
CA ASN A 467 0.41 22.27 38.10
C ASN A 467 1.48 23.29 37.67
N VAL A 468 2.53 23.44 38.45
CA VAL A 468 3.69 24.28 38.12
C VAL A 468 4.41 23.73 36.88
N ALA A 469 4.69 22.42 36.83
CA ALA A 469 5.31 21.78 35.67
C ALA A 469 4.46 21.93 34.39
N HIS A 470 3.15 21.73 34.47
CA HIS A 470 2.22 21.95 33.35
C HIS A 470 2.19 23.42 32.92
N ALA A 471 2.21 24.38 33.85
CA ALA A 471 2.28 25.81 33.52
C ALA A 471 3.56 26.16 32.73
N PHE A 472 4.71 25.57 33.10
CA PHE A 472 5.95 25.71 32.33
C PHE A 472 5.86 25.10 30.93
N ILE A 473 5.30 23.89 30.80
CA ILE A 473 5.16 23.20 29.50
C ILE A 473 4.19 23.96 28.58
N VAL A 474 3.01 24.35 29.10
CA VAL A 474 2.03 25.18 28.38
C VAL A 474 2.65 26.52 27.99
N GLY A 475 3.40 27.15 28.91
CA GLY A 475 4.14 28.38 28.63
C GLY A 475 5.19 28.23 27.52
N HIS A 476 5.91 27.11 27.50
CA HIS A 476 6.91 26.79 26.48
C HIS A 476 6.29 26.64 25.09
N TYR A 477 5.26 25.80 24.95
CA TYR A 477 4.56 25.61 23.67
C TYR A 477 3.86 26.90 23.21
N LYS A 478 3.28 27.68 24.13
CA LYS A 478 2.71 28.99 23.81
C LYS A 478 3.76 29.95 23.24
N ARG A 479 4.95 30.04 23.85
CA ARG A 479 6.05 30.88 23.35
C ARG A 479 6.55 30.40 21.99
N LYS A 480 6.73 29.08 21.80
CA LYS A 480 7.12 28.50 20.50
C LYS A 480 6.11 28.83 19.41
N LEU A 481 4.82 28.62 19.66
CA LEU A 481 3.76 28.90 18.69
C LEU A 481 3.69 30.40 18.37
N PHE A 482 3.84 31.26 19.39
CA PHE A 482 3.85 32.70 19.19
C PHE A 482 5.07 33.14 18.36
N HIS A 483 6.26 32.65 18.68
CA HIS A 483 7.47 32.93 17.92
C HIS A 483 7.35 32.46 16.47
N PHE A 484 6.86 31.23 16.26
CA PHE A 484 6.60 30.68 14.92
C PHE A 484 5.66 31.57 14.11
N ARG A 485 4.53 31.99 14.70
CA ARG A 485 3.59 32.88 14.02
C ARG A 485 4.17 34.26 13.71
N GLN A 486 5.07 34.76 14.55
CA GLN A 486 5.79 36.00 14.32
C GLN A 486 6.88 35.90 13.27
N THR A 487 7.35 34.69 12.94
CA THR A 487 8.39 34.47 11.92
C THR A 487 7.81 34.14 10.53
N HIS A 488 6.52 33.81 10.43
CA HIS A 488 5.89 33.33 9.20
C HIS A 488 4.80 34.29 8.68
N ARG A 489 4.78 34.47 7.37
CA ARG A 489 3.74 35.24 6.66
C ARG A 489 2.60 34.32 6.19
N VAL A 490 1.41 34.90 6.00
CA VAL A 490 0.22 34.17 5.52
C VAL A 490 -0.10 34.60 4.09
N ALA A 491 -0.17 33.65 3.16
CA ALA A 491 -0.33 33.90 1.73
C ALA A 491 -1.60 34.71 1.41
N LEU A 492 -2.71 34.42 2.10
CA LEU A 492 -3.98 35.13 1.90
C LEU A 492 -3.87 36.63 2.24
N HIS A 493 -3.12 36.99 3.29
CA HIS A 493 -2.99 38.38 3.71
C HIS A 493 -2.03 39.14 2.78
N GLU A 494 -1.01 38.47 2.23
CA GLU A 494 -0.14 39.05 1.20
C GLU A 494 -0.90 39.29 -0.11
N ALA A 495 -1.76 38.36 -0.54
CA ALA A 495 -2.58 38.53 -1.74
C ALA A 495 -3.59 39.69 -1.59
N ILE A 496 -4.24 39.79 -0.43
CA ILE A 496 -5.23 40.85 -0.13
C ILE A 496 -4.54 42.21 0.01
N LEU A 497 -3.40 42.29 0.71
CA LEU A 497 -2.69 43.55 0.88
C LEU A 497 -2.18 44.10 -0.47
N ASN A 498 -1.83 43.24 -1.42
CA ASN A 498 -1.33 43.65 -2.74
C ASN A 498 -2.42 43.81 -3.81
N GLY A 499 -3.68 43.49 -3.51
CA GLY A 499 -4.83 43.75 -4.39
C GLY A 499 -5.04 42.71 -5.49
N TYR A 500 -4.78 41.42 -5.19
CA TYR A 500 -4.95 40.32 -6.15
C TYR A 500 -6.16 39.43 -5.79
N PRO A 501 -7.38 39.75 -6.27
CA PRO A 501 -8.60 39.01 -5.91
C PRO A 501 -8.61 37.59 -6.48
N GLU A 502 -8.05 37.39 -7.68
CA GLU A 502 -8.00 36.09 -8.36
C GLU A 502 -7.09 35.10 -7.60
N ILE A 503 -5.95 35.58 -7.11
CA ILE A 503 -5.05 34.81 -6.24
C ILE A 503 -5.73 34.47 -4.92
N ALA A 504 -6.45 35.43 -4.31
CA ALA A 504 -7.23 35.17 -3.11
C ALA A 504 -8.32 34.11 -3.34
N ALA A 505 -8.99 34.13 -4.49
CA ALA A 505 -9.97 33.11 -4.88
C ALA A 505 -9.34 31.73 -5.04
N ILE A 506 -8.17 31.63 -5.69
CA ILE A 506 -7.41 30.38 -5.81
C ILE A 506 -7.06 29.84 -4.42
N LEU A 507 -6.52 30.68 -3.53
CA LEU A 507 -6.14 30.30 -2.18
C LEU A 507 -7.35 29.78 -1.36
N LEU A 508 -8.48 30.47 -1.41
CA LEU A 508 -9.70 30.06 -0.70
C LEU A 508 -10.28 28.76 -1.25
N SER A 509 -10.22 28.54 -2.57
CA SER A 509 -10.64 27.27 -3.19
C SER A 509 -9.75 26.08 -2.78
N LYS A 510 -8.49 26.35 -2.41
CA LYS A 510 -7.46 25.36 -2.08
C LYS A 510 -7.01 25.45 -0.62
N GLU A 511 -7.95 25.47 0.32
CA GLU A 511 -7.75 25.29 1.77
C GLU A 511 -7.33 26.51 2.62
N ALA A 512 -7.11 27.70 2.04
CA ALA A 512 -6.84 28.89 2.84
C ALA A 512 -8.06 29.24 3.71
N LYS A 513 -7.82 29.59 4.98
CA LYS A 513 -8.89 29.94 5.92
C LYS A 513 -8.95 31.44 6.15
N VAL A 514 -10.11 32.06 5.94
CA VAL A 514 -10.30 33.51 6.13
C VAL A 514 -10.12 33.93 7.60
N TRP A 515 -10.38 33.04 8.56
CA TRP A 515 -10.17 33.32 9.99
C TRP A 515 -8.71 33.18 10.44
N GLN A 516 -7.81 32.69 9.57
CA GLN A 516 -6.37 32.64 9.89
C GLN A 516 -5.88 34.09 10.02
N LYS A 517 -5.07 34.37 11.05
CA LYS A 517 -4.61 35.73 11.34
C LYS A 517 -3.13 35.87 11.03
N THR A 518 -2.69 37.06 10.64
CA THR A 518 -1.26 37.38 10.56
C THR A 518 -0.74 38.04 11.83
N TYR A 519 0.50 37.73 12.18
CA TYR A 519 1.25 38.34 13.28
C TYR A 519 2.40 39.23 12.79
N VAL A 520 2.53 39.34 11.47
CA VAL A 520 3.56 40.07 10.73
C VAL A 520 2.82 41.07 9.83
N LEU A 521 3.39 42.26 9.68
CA LEU A 521 2.93 43.23 8.68
C LEU A 521 3.19 42.67 7.28
N PRO A 522 2.15 42.47 6.45
CA PRO A 522 2.38 42.06 5.07
C PRO A 522 3.10 43.21 4.34
N GLU A 523 3.96 42.87 3.39
CA GLU A 523 4.82 43.85 2.71
C GLU A 523 4.72 43.67 1.21
N ARG A 524 4.63 44.79 0.49
CA ARG A 524 4.71 44.77 -0.97
C ARG A 524 6.15 44.52 -1.39
N VAL A 525 6.38 43.36 -2.01
CA VAL A 525 7.66 43.05 -2.65
C VAL A 525 7.72 43.82 -3.97
N TYR A 526 8.60 44.80 -4.05
CA TYR A 526 8.96 45.42 -5.33
C TYR A 526 10.13 44.63 -5.90
N PRO A 527 10.03 44.09 -7.13
CA PRO A 527 11.23 43.74 -7.89
C PRO A 527 12.08 45.01 -7.96
N GLY A 528 13.35 44.92 -7.56
CA GLY A 528 14.22 46.09 -7.50
C GLY A 528 14.18 46.92 -8.78
N ALA A 529 14.16 48.25 -8.60
CA ALA A 529 14.42 49.29 -9.60
C ALA A 529 13.25 50.02 -10.32
N LEU A 530 12.02 50.10 -9.78
CA LEU A 530 10.93 50.86 -10.44
C LEU A 530 10.17 51.90 -9.59
N LEU A 531 10.71 52.36 -8.46
CA LEU A 531 10.01 53.32 -7.58
C LEU A 531 10.41 54.80 -7.73
N GLU A 532 11.43 55.15 -8.50
CA GLU A 532 11.80 56.57 -8.65
C GLU A 532 10.84 57.38 -9.53
N LYS A 533 9.91 56.73 -10.26
CA LYS A 533 9.04 57.41 -11.25
C LYS A 533 7.53 57.31 -10.99
N LEU A 534 7.07 56.73 -9.87
CA LEU A 534 5.66 56.71 -9.51
C LEU A 534 5.37 57.75 -8.41
N ALA A 535 4.69 58.85 -8.76
CA ALA A 535 4.23 59.90 -7.83
C ALA A 535 2.69 59.91 -7.70
N PRO A 536 2.09 60.47 -6.63
CA PRO A 536 2.64 60.90 -5.36
C PRO A 536 2.26 59.91 -4.24
N ILE A 537 3.24 59.23 -3.66
CA ILE A 537 3.07 58.50 -2.41
C ILE A 537 2.94 59.56 -1.31
N SER A 538 1.90 59.49 -0.47
CA SER A 538 1.69 60.41 0.65
C SER A 538 2.97 60.56 1.52
N PRO A 539 3.22 61.71 2.16
CA PRO A 539 4.44 61.92 2.95
C PRO A 539 4.62 60.87 4.06
N GLN A 540 3.53 60.33 4.59
CA GLN A 540 3.54 59.22 5.56
C GLN A 540 4.05 57.90 4.96
N ALA A 541 3.73 57.62 3.69
CA ALA A 541 4.19 56.42 3.01
C ALA A 541 5.64 56.55 2.51
N HIS A 542 6.16 57.77 2.31
CA HIS A 542 7.60 58.03 2.10
C HIS A 542 8.46 57.68 3.32
N ASP A 543 7.98 57.96 4.54
CA ASP A 543 8.70 57.60 5.78
C ASP A 543 8.70 56.10 6.05
N VAL A 544 7.64 55.38 5.66
CA VAL A 544 7.61 53.91 5.68
C VAL A 544 8.58 53.33 4.65
N VAL A 545 8.67 53.91 3.44
CA VAL A 545 9.66 53.53 2.42
C VAL A 545 11.10 53.77 2.90
N LYS A 546 11.38 54.84 3.64
CA LYS A 546 12.69 55.06 4.28
C LYS A 546 13.03 54.04 5.38
N ARG A 547 12.02 53.42 6.03
CA ARG A 547 12.23 52.29 6.97
C ARG A 547 12.62 50.99 6.25
N ARG A 548 12.47 50.89 4.92
CA ARG A 548 12.70 49.68 4.08
C ARG A 548 14.17 49.39 3.73
N GLY A 549 15.14 49.98 4.45
CA GLY A 549 16.55 49.60 4.30
C GLY A 549 16.92 48.25 4.94
N LYS A 550 15.97 47.53 5.56
CA LYS A 550 16.25 46.28 6.27
C LYS A 550 15.25 45.21 5.86
N TRP A 551 15.73 44.16 5.18
CA TRP A 551 15.03 42.90 4.90
C TRP A 551 14.70 42.09 6.17
N LYS A 552 14.43 42.76 7.30
CA LYS A 552 14.15 42.13 8.59
C LYS A 552 12.64 42.13 8.79
N LEU A 553 12.10 40.93 8.96
CA LEU A 553 10.71 40.71 9.34
C LEU A 553 10.33 41.57 10.56
N GLN A 554 9.21 42.29 10.47
CA GLN A 554 8.68 43.11 11.56
C GLN A 554 7.46 42.44 12.19
N PRO A 555 7.60 41.87 13.40
CA PRO A 555 6.46 41.39 14.16
C PRO A 555 5.57 42.55 14.61
N LEU A 556 4.26 42.38 14.59
CA LEU A 556 3.29 43.39 15.05
C LEU A 556 3.55 43.87 16.50
N ALA A 557 4.17 43.04 17.34
CA ALA A 557 4.42 43.34 18.75
C ALA A 557 5.66 44.19 19.06
N SER A 558 6.48 44.63 18.08
CA SER A 558 7.80 45.22 18.36
C SER A 558 7.86 46.74 18.55
N ASP A 559 6.84 47.51 18.14
CA ASP A 559 6.92 48.99 18.18
C ASP A 559 6.22 49.60 19.41
N GLN A 560 6.88 49.54 20.57
CA GLN A 560 6.55 50.34 21.76
C GLN A 560 7.09 51.79 21.70
N LYS A 561 7.17 52.43 20.54
CA LYS A 561 7.58 53.86 20.48
C LYS A 561 6.37 54.76 20.29
N LYS A 562 5.95 55.36 21.42
CA LYS A 562 5.06 56.51 21.57
C LYS A 562 5.13 57.46 20.37
N SER A 563 4.15 57.38 19.47
CA SER A 563 3.81 58.51 18.61
C SER A 563 2.86 59.41 19.39
N GLN A 564 3.39 60.47 20.00
CA GLN A 564 2.58 61.63 20.34
C GLN A 564 2.23 62.34 19.02
N GLY A 565 0.96 62.34 18.63
CA GLY A 565 0.47 63.06 17.45
C GLY A 565 -1.05 63.00 17.32
N ASP A 566 -1.68 64.16 17.59
CA ASP A 566 -3.06 64.62 17.34
C ASP A 566 -4.30 63.73 17.61
N PRO A 567 -5.20 64.16 18.52
CA PRO A 567 -6.50 63.52 18.75
C PRO A 567 -7.54 64.06 17.76
N GLY A 568 -7.55 63.51 16.55
CA GLY A 568 -8.50 63.92 15.51
C GLY A 568 -8.82 62.82 14.51
N ASN A 569 -9.86 62.03 14.82
CA ASN A 569 -10.63 61.22 13.87
C ASN A 569 -9.81 60.34 12.89
N SER A 570 -9.11 59.34 13.41
CA SER A 570 -8.77 58.17 12.61
C SER A 570 -8.88 56.91 13.47
N VAL A 571 -9.51 55.86 12.94
CA VAL A 571 -9.50 54.54 13.57
C VAL A 571 -8.04 54.08 13.59
N GLU A 572 -7.37 54.25 14.71
CA GLU A 572 -6.01 53.74 14.92
C GLU A 572 -6.08 52.21 14.90
N ILE A 573 -5.45 51.60 13.90
CA ILE A 573 -5.30 50.14 13.83
C ILE A 573 -4.42 49.74 15.02
N ASP A 574 -5.00 48.99 15.97
CA ASP A 574 -4.27 48.48 17.13
C ASP A 574 -3.29 47.37 16.70
N TYR A 575 -2.06 47.77 16.38
CA TYR A 575 -0.98 46.87 15.99
C TYR A 575 -0.57 45.87 17.09
N GLN A 576 -1.17 45.92 18.29
CA GLN A 576 -0.88 44.96 19.37
C GLN A 576 -1.60 43.61 19.19
N ARG A 577 -2.57 43.52 18.27
CA ARG A 577 -3.36 42.30 18.02
C ARG A 577 -3.04 41.70 16.66
N PRO A 578 -3.13 40.36 16.51
CA PRO A 578 -2.96 39.73 15.21
C PRO A 578 -4.06 40.21 14.26
N MET A 579 -3.66 40.63 13.06
CA MET A 579 -4.55 41.20 12.06
C MET A 579 -5.44 40.10 11.47
N THR A 580 -6.73 40.43 11.34
CA THR A 580 -7.68 39.64 10.58
C THR A 580 -7.70 40.06 9.11
N VAL A 581 -8.35 39.26 8.26
CA VAL A 581 -8.52 39.59 6.84
C VAL A 581 -9.19 40.97 6.63
N THR A 582 -10.16 41.34 7.49
CA THR A 582 -10.79 42.66 7.46
C THR A 582 -9.80 43.77 7.83
N ASP A 583 -8.96 43.54 8.84
CA ASP A 583 -7.94 44.52 9.25
C ASP A 583 -6.91 44.72 8.14
N THR A 584 -6.52 43.65 7.43
CA THR A 584 -5.63 43.76 6.27
C THR A 584 -6.27 44.48 5.08
N LEU A 585 -7.55 44.25 4.81
CA LEU A 585 -8.26 44.96 3.76
C LEU A 585 -8.37 46.46 4.07
N ASN A 586 -8.74 46.81 5.30
CA ASN A 586 -8.82 48.20 5.75
C ASN A 586 -7.45 48.90 5.70
N CYS A 587 -6.40 48.17 6.07
CA CYS A 587 -5.02 48.61 5.91
C CYS A 587 -4.73 48.89 4.42
N ALA A 588 -4.98 47.93 3.53
CA ALA A 588 -4.75 48.07 2.09
C ALA A 588 -5.49 49.28 1.49
N LEU A 589 -6.78 49.42 1.77
CA LEU A 589 -7.61 50.54 1.33
C LEU A 589 -7.04 51.89 1.80
N LYS A 590 -6.65 52.00 3.08
CA LYS A 590 -6.07 53.23 3.63
C LYS A 590 -4.74 53.63 2.98
N TYR A 591 -3.92 52.66 2.60
CA TYR A 591 -2.58 52.91 2.06
C TYR A 591 -2.54 53.09 0.54
N TYR A 592 -3.44 52.43 -0.19
CA TYR A 592 -3.35 52.29 -1.64
C TYR A 592 -4.58 52.75 -2.41
N ASP A 593 -5.55 53.41 -1.76
CA ASP A 593 -6.64 54.12 -2.45
C ASP A 593 -6.06 55.18 -3.38
N SER A 594 -5.81 54.75 -4.61
CA SER A 594 -5.36 55.58 -5.71
C SER A 594 -6.36 55.41 -6.83
N ARG A 595 -6.95 56.53 -7.25
CA ARG A 595 -7.87 56.56 -8.38
C ARG A 595 -7.07 56.25 -9.64
N LEU A 596 -7.59 55.39 -10.49
CA LEU A 596 -6.96 55.11 -11.78
C LEU A 596 -7.45 56.14 -12.80
N PHE A 597 -6.51 56.71 -13.52
CA PHE A 597 -6.81 57.53 -14.69
C PHE A 597 -6.75 56.65 -15.93
N LYS A 598 -7.90 56.44 -16.57
CA LYS A 598 -7.98 55.75 -17.87
C LYS A 598 -7.90 56.80 -18.98
N ALA A 599 -6.95 56.64 -19.90
CA ALA A 599 -6.71 57.61 -20.99
C ALA A 599 -7.96 57.86 -21.87
N THR A 600 -8.89 56.90 -21.93
CA THR A 600 -10.11 56.97 -22.75
C THR A 600 -11.33 57.53 -22.02
N THR A 601 -11.42 57.38 -20.69
CA THR A 601 -12.63 57.70 -19.91
C THR A 601 -12.38 58.71 -18.78
N GLY A 602 -11.14 59.16 -18.60
CA GLY A 602 -10.75 60.07 -17.52
C GLY A 602 -10.52 59.34 -16.20
N TRP A 603 -10.54 60.10 -15.10
CA TRP A 603 -10.48 59.56 -13.75
C TRP A 603 -11.73 58.72 -13.47
N GLU A 604 -11.54 57.52 -12.93
CA GLU A 604 -12.65 56.70 -12.47
C GLU A 604 -13.43 57.41 -11.33
N PRO A 605 -14.75 57.16 -11.20
CA PRO A 605 -15.58 57.75 -10.17
C PRO A 605 -14.98 57.50 -8.76
N PRO A 606 -15.23 58.40 -7.79
CA PRO A 606 -14.55 58.42 -6.49
C PRO A 606 -14.70 57.12 -5.67
N ASP A 607 -15.69 56.29 -6.02
CA ASP A 607 -16.03 55.05 -5.33
C ASP A 607 -15.32 53.80 -5.91
N VAL A 608 -14.67 53.92 -7.08
CA VAL A 608 -13.99 52.82 -7.76
C VAL A 608 -12.49 53.06 -7.67
N THR A 609 -11.82 52.28 -6.81
CA THR A 609 -10.37 52.27 -6.70
C THR A 609 -9.80 50.94 -7.17
N PHE A 610 -8.48 50.86 -7.36
CA PHE A 610 -7.79 49.62 -7.74
C PHE A 610 -8.13 48.43 -6.80
N TYR A 611 -8.49 48.71 -5.54
CA TYR A 611 -8.84 47.71 -4.55
C TYR A 611 -10.34 47.38 -4.46
N SER A 612 -11.21 48.09 -5.18
CA SER A 612 -12.66 47.88 -5.12
C SER A 612 -13.05 46.43 -5.42
N SER A 613 -12.49 45.83 -6.48
CA SER A 613 -12.71 44.42 -6.84
C SER A 613 -12.25 43.43 -5.75
N THR A 614 -11.14 43.74 -5.08
CA THR A 614 -10.62 42.93 -3.97
C THR A 614 -11.48 43.10 -2.72
N ALA A 615 -11.95 44.32 -2.44
CA ALA A 615 -12.82 44.61 -1.33
C ALA A 615 -14.17 43.91 -1.49
N ASP A 616 -14.80 43.99 -2.66
CA ASP A 616 -16.06 43.31 -2.97
C ASP A 616 -15.92 41.79 -2.78
N PHE A 617 -14.87 41.20 -3.36
CA PHE A 617 -14.61 39.77 -3.23
C PHE A 617 -14.42 39.32 -1.77
N VAL A 618 -13.61 40.05 -1.00
CA VAL A 618 -13.32 39.72 0.41
C VAL A 618 -14.56 39.90 1.28
N ASN A 619 -15.33 40.98 1.07
CA ASN A 619 -16.58 41.23 1.79
C ASN A 619 -17.62 40.13 1.50
N ASP A 620 -17.75 39.71 0.24
CA ASP A 620 -18.62 38.60 -0.15
C ASP A 620 -18.18 37.28 0.51
N ALA A 621 -16.88 37.01 0.54
CA ALA A 621 -16.33 35.81 1.20
C ALA A 621 -16.60 35.81 2.71
N LEU A 622 -16.46 36.97 3.36
CA LEU A 622 -16.77 37.15 4.79
C LEU A 622 -18.27 36.96 5.07
N ALA A 623 -19.16 37.55 4.25
CA ALA A 623 -20.61 37.40 4.40
C ALA A 623 -21.07 35.93 4.26
N LYS A 624 -20.50 35.19 3.30
CA LYS A 624 -20.72 33.74 3.15
C LYS A 624 -20.26 32.96 4.39
N MET A 625 -19.18 33.38 5.04
CA MET A 625 -18.70 32.73 6.26
C MET A 625 -19.54 33.05 7.50
N GLU A 626 -20.05 34.27 7.61
CA GLU A 626 -20.94 34.63 8.70
C GLU A 626 -22.28 33.90 8.62
N THR A 627 -22.86 33.81 7.42
CA THR A 627 -24.11 33.07 7.18
C THR A 627 -23.97 31.59 7.51
N THR A 628 -22.89 30.94 7.07
CA THR A 628 -22.60 29.52 7.41
C THR A 628 -22.38 29.33 8.92
N ARG A 629 -21.65 30.24 9.59
CA ARG A 629 -21.47 30.22 11.04
C ARG A 629 -22.81 30.33 11.79
N HIS A 630 -23.70 31.23 11.37
CA HIS A 630 -25.02 31.38 11.97
C HIS A 630 -25.89 30.14 11.78
N GLN A 631 -25.85 29.51 10.61
CA GLN A 631 -26.56 28.24 10.36
C GLN A 631 -26.05 27.13 11.28
N TRP A 632 -24.72 26.97 11.40
CA TRP A 632 -24.13 25.95 12.27
C TRP A 632 -24.46 26.17 13.76
N GLN A 633 -24.45 27.42 14.23
CA GLN A 633 -24.86 27.75 15.61
C GLN A 633 -26.34 27.41 15.86
N LYS A 634 -27.22 27.71 14.90
CA LYS A 634 -28.64 27.32 14.99
C LYS A 634 -28.80 25.80 15.03
N GLU A 635 -28.09 25.07 14.18
CA GLU A 635 -28.12 23.61 14.16
C GLU A 635 -27.62 23.00 15.46
N LEU A 636 -26.50 23.50 16.01
CA LEU A 636 -26.00 23.05 17.31
C LEU A 636 -26.99 23.32 18.44
N ALA A 637 -27.64 24.49 18.44
CA ALA A 637 -28.66 24.81 19.44
C ALA A 637 -29.85 23.85 19.35
N ILE A 638 -30.31 23.54 18.13
CA ILE A 638 -31.37 22.55 17.87
C ILE A 638 -30.92 21.18 18.37
N ARG A 639 -29.71 20.71 18.00
CA ARG A 639 -29.17 19.41 18.45
C ARG A 639 -29.08 19.32 19.98
N ARG A 640 -28.61 20.37 20.65
CA ARG A 640 -28.56 20.41 22.13
C ARG A 640 -29.96 20.35 22.74
N ASN A 641 -30.93 21.05 22.17
CA ASN A 641 -32.31 21.03 22.64
C ASN A 641 -32.96 19.66 22.43
N VAL A 642 -32.73 19.00 21.28
CA VAL A 642 -33.20 17.64 21.02
C VAL A 642 -32.58 16.67 22.03
N MET A 643 -31.26 16.72 22.23
CA MET A 643 -30.56 15.86 23.21
C MET A 643 -31.06 16.05 24.65
N ARG A 644 -31.43 17.28 25.03
CA ARG A 644 -32.02 17.57 26.34
C ARG A 644 -33.42 16.96 26.46
N LYS A 645 -34.30 17.23 25.48
CA LYS A 645 -35.67 16.71 25.47
C LYS A 645 -35.71 15.18 25.42
N THR A 646 -34.80 14.53 24.70
CA THR A 646 -34.73 13.06 24.65
C THR A 646 -34.22 12.47 25.96
N ALA A 647 -33.34 13.15 26.70
CA ALA A 647 -32.92 12.72 28.03
C ALA A 647 -34.06 12.85 29.06
N GLU A 648 -34.77 13.97 29.07
CA GLU A 648 -35.95 14.21 29.93
C GLU A 648 -37.05 13.17 29.68
N LEU A 649 -37.32 12.83 28.42
CA LEU A 649 -38.33 11.85 28.04
C LEU A 649 -37.95 10.43 28.45
N LYS A 650 -36.66 10.07 28.36
CA LYS A 650 -36.14 8.78 28.86
C LYS A 650 -36.31 8.62 30.36
N GLU A 651 -36.01 9.67 31.13
CA GLU A 651 -36.20 9.65 32.60
C GLU A 651 -37.68 9.41 32.97
N LYS A 652 -38.60 10.10 32.29
CA LYS A 652 -40.05 9.90 32.48
C LYS A 652 -40.50 8.48 32.11
N HIS A 653 -40.00 7.92 31.02
CA HIS A 653 -40.30 6.53 30.62
C HIS A 653 -39.77 5.50 31.62
N THR A 654 -38.58 5.70 32.18
CA THR A 654 -38.07 4.82 33.24
C THR A 654 -38.89 4.88 34.52
N ALA A 655 -39.41 6.07 34.88
CA ALA A 655 -40.33 6.21 36.00
C ALA A 655 -41.69 5.57 35.72
N LEU A 656 -42.18 5.66 34.48
CA LEU A 656 -43.42 5.05 34.02
C LEU A 656 -43.31 3.51 34.04
N GLU A 657 -42.19 2.96 33.58
CA GLU A 657 -41.90 1.54 33.64
C GLU A 657 -41.98 1.00 35.07
N ALA A 658 -41.33 1.67 36.02
CA ALA A 658 -41.39 1.30 37.42
C ALA A 658 -42.83 1.33 37.98
N ALA A 659 -43.64 2.33 37.58
CA ALA A 659 -45.03 2.46 38.01
C ALA A 659 -45.96 1.39 37.41
N ILE A 660 -45.74 0.99 36.15
CA ILE A 660 -46.47 -0.08 35.48
C ILE A 660 -46.17 -1.43 36.15
N ILE A 661 -44.89 -1.70 36.44
CA ILE A 661 -44.47 -2.95 37.12
C ILE A 661 -45.03 -3.02 38.53
N SER A 662 -45.03 -1.91 39.28
CA SER A 662 -45.63 -1.83 40.62
C SER A 662 -47.16 -1.77 40.61
N ARG A 663 -47.81 -1.72 39.43
CA ARG A 663 -49.26 -1.57 39.23
C ARG A 663 -49.87 -0.36 39.96
N ASP A 664 -49.11 0.72 40.07
CA ASP A 664 -49.59 1.98 40.68
C ASP A 664 -50.20 2.88 39.61
N PHE A 665 -51.50 2.69 39.35
CA PHE A 665 -52.21 3.37 38.26
C PHE A 665 -52.43 4.86 38.52
N VAL A 666 -52.38 5.32 39.78
CA VAL A 666 -52.44 6.75 40.13
C VAL A 666 -51.14 7.44 39.70
N LYS A 667 -49.99 6.83 40.01
CA LYS A 667 -48.67 7.32 39.57
C LYS A 667 -48.47 7.21 38.05
N VAL A 668 -49.02 6.18 37.43
CA VAL A 668 -49.08 6.09 35.95
C VAL A 668 -49.89 7.25 35.39
N SER A 669 -51.01 7.63 36.02
CA SER A 669 -51.80 8.78 35.58
C SER A 669 -50.97 10.07 35.64
N SER A 670 -50.34 10.37 36.78
CA SER A 670 -49.55 11.59 36.93
C SER A 670 -48.39 11.68 35.93
N LEU A 671 -47.70 10.56 35.65
CA LEU A 671 -46.58 10.54 34.69
C LEU A 671 -47.02 10.74 33.24
N LEU A 672 -48.24 10.32 32.91
CA LEU A 672 -48.84 10.55 31.60
C LEU A 672 -49.33 12.00 31.45
N ASP A 673 -49.78 12.64 32.54
CA ASP A 673 -50.07 14.09 32.54
C ASP A 673 -48.76 14.90 32.40
N ASP A 674 -47.66 14.41 32.97
CA ASP A 674 -46.32 14.94 32.77
C ASP A 674 -45.75 14.72 31.35
N GLY A 675 -46.48 14.03 30.47
CA GLY A 675 -46.14 13.85 29.06
C GLY A 675 -45.35 12.59 28.73
N ALA A 676 -45.36 11.57 29.60
CA ALA A 676 -44.92 10.22 29.21
C ALA A 676 -45.87 9.62 28.15
N PHE A 677 -45.40 8.67 27.35
CA PHE A 677 -46.25 8.05 26.33
C PHE A 677 -47.14 6.98 26.95
N ALA A 678 -48.44 7.04 26.65
CA ALA A 678 -49.44 6.11 27.14
C ALA A 678 -49.21 4.66 26.68
N ASP A 679 -48.70 4.52 25.46
CA ASP A 679 -48.40 3.24 24.83
C ASP A 679 -46.92 2.84 25.00
N PHE A 680 -46.25 3.34 26.03
CA PHE A 680 -44.91 2.90 26.38
C PHE A 680 -44.92 1.42 26.81
N GLU A 681 -44.01 0.64 26.24
CA GLU A 681 -43.85 -0.79 26.54
C GLU A 681 -42.75 -1.01 27.58
N THR A 682 -43.02 -1.85 28.58
CA THR A 682 -42.00 -2.29 29.54
C THR A 682 -40.95 -3.18 28.88
N SER A 683 -39.70 -3.08 29.33
CA SER A 683 -38.56 -3.81 28.76
C SER A 683 -38.61 -5.33 29.01
N GLU A 684 -39.25 -5.77 30.09
CA GLU A 684 -39.27 -7.18 30.51
C GLU A 684 -40.45 -8.01 29.92
N GLY A 685 -41.48 -7.36 29.35
CA GLY A 685 -42.68 -8.09 28.92
C GLY A 685 -43.57 -7.41 27.89
N ALA A 686 -43.14 -6.29 27.30
CA ALA A 686 -43.92 -5.50 26.33
C ALA A 686 -45.35 -5.19 26.79
N LEU A 687 -45.52 -4.94 28.08
CA LEU A 687 -46.80 -4.56 28.67
C LEU A 687 -46.95 -3.05 28.56
N SER A 688 -48.05 -2.59 27.96
CA SER A 688 -48.46 -1.19 28.08
C SER A 688 -49.20 -0.96 29.41
N ALA A 689 -49.34 0.31 29.81
CA ALA A 689 -50.12 0.67 31.00
C ALA A 689 -51.54 0.10 30.98
N LEU A 690 -52.20 0.12 29.81
CA LEU A 690 -53.54 -0.43 29.62
C LEU A 690 -53.55 -1.96 29.69
N MET A 691 -52.55 -2.65 29.13
CA MET A 691 -52.44 -4.11 29.21
C MET A 691 -52.19 -4.57 30.65
N ALA A 692 -51.37 -3.87 31.41
CA ALA A 692 -51.13 -4.17 32.82
C ALA A 692 -52.42 -4.06 33.66
N ALA A 693 -53.28 -3.08 33.36
CA ALA A 693 -54.60 -2.94 33.99
C ALA A 693 -55.60 -4.05 33.61
N CYS A 694 -55.36 -4.78 32.52
CA CYS A 694 -56.23 -5.86 32.04
C CYS A 694 -55.91 -7.23 32.63
N ILE A 695 -54.78 -7.37 33.33
CA ILE A 695 -54.34 -8.66 33.91
C ILE A 695 -55.27 -9.11 35.05
N GLU A 696 -55.66 -8.17 35.92
CA GLU A 696 -56.52 -8.39 37.07
C GLU A 696 -57.53 -7.23 37.20
N GLU A 697 -58.69 -7.50 37.81
CA GLU A 697 -59.71 -6.47 38.08
C GLU A 697 -59.28 -5.59 39.26
N VAL A 698 -58.43 -4.59 38.99
CA VAL A 698 -57.95 -3.61 39.99
C VAL A 698 -58.85 -2.37 39.98
N TYR A 699 -59.27 -1.91 41.16
CA TYR A 699 -60.04 -0.68 41.34
C TYR A 699 -59.13 0.43 41.87
N VAL A 700 -59.36 1.65 41.38
CA VAL A 700 -58.65 2.87 41.75
C VAL A 700 -59.68 3.89 42.21
N GLU A 701 -59.37 4.61 43.29
CA GLU A 701 -60.19 5.73 43.73
C GLU A 701 -60.00 6.91 42.76
N ASN A 702 -61.08 7.31 42.08
CA ASN A 702 -61.09 8.52 41.27
C ASN A 702 -61.04 9.78 42.15
N GLU A 703 -60.79 10.95 41.53
CA GLU A 703 -60.80 12.25 42.22
C GLU A 703 -62.12 12.55 42.98
N ASP A 704 -63.22 11.91 42.56
CA ASP A 704 -64.55 11.99 43.19
C ASP A 704 -64.74 11.02 44.39
N GLY A 705 -63.71 10.26 44.77
CA GLY A 705 -63.75 9.28 45.88
C GLY A 705 -64.56 8.01 45.60
N LYS A 706 -64.79 7.68 44.32
CA LYS A 706 -65.46 6.45 43.88
C LYS A 706 -64.46 5.44 43.35
N ASP A 707 -64.63 4.19 43.73
CA ASP A 707 -63.85 3.07 43.21
C ASP A 707 -64.26 2.77 41.76
N VAL A 708 -63.36 3.06 40.82
CA VAL A 708 -63.54 2.81 39.39
C VAL A 708 -62.48 1.83 38.91
N LEU A 709 -62.81 1.02 37.90
CA LEU A 709 -61.87 0.04 37.36
C LEU A 709 -60.66 0.75 36.75
N ALA A 710 -59.44 0.25 36.99
CA ALA A 710 -58.21 0.88 36.47
C ALA A 710 -58.21 1.05 34.94
N VAL A 711 -58.85 0.12 34.21
CA VAL A 711 -59.03 0.20 32.74
C VAL A 711 -59.95 1.37 32.36
N GLU A 712 -61.04 1.55 33.09
CA GLU A 712 -61.97 2.67 32.88
C GLU A 712 -61.29 4.00 33.21
N TYR A 713 -60.59 4.05 34.35
CA TYR A 713 -59.81 5.20 34.80
C TYR A 713 -58.77 5.66 33.77
N LEU A 714 -58.03 4.74 33.14
CA LEU A 714 -57.05 5.08 32.11
C LEU A 714 -57.69 5.50 30.77
N LEU A 715 -58.86 4.96 30.42
CA LEU A 715 -59.54 5.23 29.15
C LEU A 715 -60.40 6.49 29.17
N ASP A 716 -60.85 6.97 30.33
CA ASP A 716 -61.64 8.21 30.48
C ASP A 716 -60.80 9.49 30.55
N ARG A 717 -59.49 9.38 30.30
CA ARG A 717 -58.58 10.51 30.34
C ARG A 717 -58.75 11.45 29.15
N VAL A 718 -58.65 12.75 29.43
CA VAL A 718 -58.74 13.83 28.44
C VAL A 718 -57.45 13.96 27.62
N MET A 719 -56.29 13.75 28.25
CA MET A 719 -54.96 13.92 27.65
C MET A 719 -54.17 12.60 27.70
N ASN A 720 -53.36 12.33 26.66
CA ASN A 720 -52.53 11.13 26.53
C ASN A 720 -53.29 9.82 26.84
N ARG A 721 -54.48 9.68 26.25
CA ARG A 721 -55.32 8.48 26.38
C ARG A 721 -54.63 7.27 25.72
N PRO A 722 -54.49 6.12 26.41
CA PRO A 722 -53.97 4.89 25.80
C PRO A 722 -54.85 4.41 24.64
N LEU A 723 -54.22 3.87 23.60
CA LEU A 723 -54.94 3.32 22.46
C LEU A 723 -55.59 1.98 22.82
N VAL A 724 -56.92 1.91 22.72
CA VAL A 724 -57.73 0.73 23.09
C VAL A 724 -57.34 -0.53 22.28
N ASN A 725 -56.94 -0.33 21.02
CA ASN A 725 -56.52 -1.39 20.10
C ASN A 725 -54.99 -1.42 19.90
N TYR A 726 -54.20 -0.87 20.84
CA TYR A 726 -52.74 -0.92 20.76
C TYR A 726 -52.25 -2.38 20.72
N GLU A 727 -51.34 -2.68 19.82
CA GLU A 727 -50.70 -4.00 19.73
C GLU A 727 -49.25 -3.86 20.20
N SER A 728 -48.86 -4.68 21.19
CA SER A 728 -47.48 -4.67 21.68
C SER A 728 -46.52 -5.31 20.68
N SER A 729 -45.22 -5.10 20.88
CA SER A 729 -44.15 -5.78 20.14
C SER A 729 -44.21 -7.32 20.18
N HIS A 730 -44.99 -7.91 21.07
CA HIS A 730 -45.23 -9.36 21.16
C HIS A 730 -46.57 -9.79 20.52
N GLY A 731 -47.33 -8.85 19.97
CA GLY A 731 -48.62 -9.10 19.35
C GLY A 731 -49.75 -9.28 20.35
N ALA A 732 -49.59 -8.78 21.59
CA ALA A 732 -50.67 -8.74 22.55
C ALA A 732 -51.48 -7.46 22.38
N THR A 733 -52.81 -7.55 22.50
CA THR A 733 -53.71 -6.40 22.52
C THR A 733 -54.37 -6.31 23.90
N PRO A 734 -54.83 -5.15 24.39
CA PRO A 734 -55.52 -5.05 25.69
C PRO A 734 -56.65 -6.07 25.84
N LEU A 735 -57.47 -6.23 24.80
CA LEU A 735 -58.55 -7.23 24.78
C LEU A 735 -58.02 -8.67 24.72
N GLY A 736 -56.94 -8.92 23.99
CA GLY A 736 -56.25 -10.21 23.97
C GLY A 736 -55.63 -10.58 25.33
N THR A 737 -55.10 -9.60 26.07
CA THR A 737 -54.60 -9.76 27.44
C THR A 737 -55.76 -10.09 28.39
N SER A 738 -56.88 -9.36 28.31
CA SER A 738 -58.09 -9.70 29.09
C SER A 738 -58.61 -11.11 28.77
N ALA A 739 -58.56 -11.52 27.50
CA ALA A 739 -58.96 -12.86 27.06
C ALA A 739 -58.03 -13.96 27.57
N PHE A 740 -56.72 -13.67 27.68
CA PHE A 740 -55.72 -14.59 28.22
C PHE A 740 -55.94 -14.83 29.73
N TYR A 741 -56.19 -13.77 30.50
CA TYR A 741 -56.40 -13.87 31.96
C TYR A 741 -57.85 -14.18 32.36
N GLY A 742 -58.83 -13.87 31.51
CA GLY A 742 -60.26 -14.08 31.74
C GLY A 742 -60.96 -12.94 32.48
N THR A 743 -60.48 -11.70 32.38
CA THR A 743 -61.03 -10.53 33.07
C THR A 743 -62.24 -9.95 32.33
N LEU A 744 -63.43 -10.45 32.67
CA LEU A 744 -64.69 -10.12 31.99
C LEU A 744 -65.05 -8.63 32.09
N LYS A 745 -64.94 -8.02 33.26
CA LYS A 745 -65.29 -6.60 33.43
C LYS A 745 -64.35 -5.68 32.65
N CYS A 746 -63.04 -5.99 32.66
CA CYS A 746 -62.07 -5.27 31.84
C CYS A 746 -62.39 -5.38 30.34
N ALA A 747 -62.77 -6.58 29.87
CA ALA A 747 -63.16 -6.78 28.48
C ALA A 747 -64.45 -6.07 28.09
N GLN A 748 -65.43 -6.01 29.00
CA GLN A 748 -66.66 -5.26 28.78
C GLN A 748 -66.38 -3.77 28.59
N VAL A 749 -65.61 -3.16 29.49
CA VAL A 749 -65.20 -1.76 29.37
C VAL A 749 -64.41 -1.53 28.08
N LEU A 750 -63.47 -2.41 27.72
CA LEU A 750 -62.71 -2.29 26.47
C LEU A 750 -63.62 -2.28 25.24
N ILE A 751 -64.58 -3.21 25.13
CA ILE A 751 -65.51 -3.31 23.99
C ILE A 751 -66.44 -2.08 23.95
N GLU A 752 -67.01 -1.67 25.08
CA GLU A 752 -67.84 -0.46 25.19
C GLU A 752 -67.09 0.80 24.75
N ARG A 753 -65.76 0.84 24.96
CA ARG A 753 -64.88 1.94 24.55
C ARG A 753 -64.26 1.76 23.16
N GLY A 754 -64.74 0.81 22.35
CA GLY A 754 -64.39 0.64 20.94
C GLY A 754 -63.25 -0.35 20.66
N ALA A 755 -62.96 -1.30 21.56
CA ALA A 755 -62.05 -2.40 21.27
C ALA A 755 -62.64 -3.30 20.17
N ASN A 756 -61.84 -3.61 19.16
CA ASN A 756 -62.28 -4.50 18.09
C ASN A 756 -62.07 -5.97 18.51
N PRO A 757 -63.14 -6.76 18.72
CA PRO A 757 -63.03 -8.15 19.16
C PRO A 757 -62.40 -9.08 18.10
N ASN A 758 -62.42 -8.67 16.84
CA ASN A 758 -61.87 -9.40 15.70
C ASN A 758 -60.45 -8.92 15.32
N LEU A 759 -59.83 -8.07 16.13
CA LEU A 759 -58.48 -7.60 15.86
C LEU A 759 -57.50 -8.78 15.89
N ALA A 760 -56.97 -9.13 14.72
CA ALA A 760 -55.93 -10.13 14.57
C ALA A 760 -54.58 -9.48 14.85
N ALA A 761 -53.85 -10.02 15.82
CA ALA A 761 -52.48 -9.59 16.11
C ALA A 761 -51.59 -9.78 14.88
N ARG A 762 -50.80 -8.76 14.53
CA ARG A 762 -49.93 -8.71 13.36
C ARG A 762 -48.89 -9.84 13.33
N LEU A 763 -48.38 -10.26 14.49
CA LEU A 763 -47.29 -11.26 14.57
C LEU A 763 -47.75 -12.70 14.32
N ASN A 764 -48.91 -13.08 14.86
CA ASN A 764 -49.36 -14.47 14.87
C ASN A 764 -50.80 -14.64 14.33
N GLY A 765 -51.48 -13.57 13.95
CA GLY A 765 -52.87 -13.58 13.49
C GLY A 765 -53.88 -13.93 14.58
N ARG A 766 -53.48 -13.99 15.86
CA ARG A 766 -54.37 -14.43 16.93
C ARG A 766 -55.37 -13.33 17.31
N THR A 767 -56.64 -13.72 17.47
CA THR A 767 -57.71 -12.86 17.98
C THR A 767 -57.95 -13.08 19.47
N ALA A 768 -58.69 -12.18 20.12
CA ALA A 768 -59.07 -12.33 21.52
C ALA A 768 -59.86 -13.63 21.78
N LEU A 769 -60.73 -14.04 20.85
CA LEU A 769 -61.47 -15.30 20.94
C LEU A 769 -60.55 -16.52 20.93
N MET A 770 -59.51 -16.52 20.08
CA MET A 770 -58.51 -17.60 20.05
C MET A 770 -57.70 -17.65 21.34
N ALA A 771 -57.33 -16.49 21.90
CA ALA A 771 -56.60 -16.41 23.17
C ALA A 771 -57.44 -16.95 24.34
N ALA A 772 -58.74 -16.62 24.39
CA ALA A 772 -59.67 -17.16 25.40
C ALA A 772 -59.86 -18.68 25.26
N ALA A 773 -59.97 -19.19 24.02
CA ALA A 773 -60.09 -20.61 23.74
C ALA A 773 -58.81 -21.40 24.06
N ASP A 774 -57.62 -20.87 23.76
CA ASP A 774 -56.32 -21.50 24.07
C ASP A 774 -56.05 -21.58 25.59
N ASN A 775 -56.63 -20.67 26.38
CA ASN A 775 -56.45 -20.60 27.84
C ASN A 775 -57.64 -21.14 28.66
N GLY A 776 -58.66 -21.71 28.01
CA GLY A 776 -59.78 -22.36 28.70
C GLY A 776 -60.74 -21.40 29.41
N LYS A 777 -60.83 -20.15 28.95
CA LYS A 777 -61.69 -19.12 29.57
C LYS A 777 -63.12 -19.22 29.07
N GLU A 778 -63.85 -20.22 29.56
CA GLU A 778 -65.22 -20.56 29.12
C GLU A 778 -66.18 -19.36 29.19
N ASP A 779 -66.21 -18.65 30.32
CA ASP A 779 -67.09 -17.49 30.50
C ASP A 779 -66.73 -16.32 29.58
N PHE A 780 -65.44 -16.14 29.28
CA PHE A 780 -64.94 -15.12 28.35
C PHE A 780 -65.33 -15.44 26.90
N VAL A 781 -65.28 -16.72 26.51
CA VAL A 781 -65.74 -17.16 25.20
C VAL A 781 -67.24 -16.94 25.05
N ARG A 782 -68.05 -17.29 26.07
CA ARG A 782 -69.49 -16.99 26.06
C ARG A 782 -69.78 -15.50 25.99
N PHE A 783 -69.01 -14.71 26.74
CA PHE A 783 -69.12 -13.26 26.75
C PHE A 783 -68.82 -12.64 25.37
N LEU A 784 -67.72 -13.03 24.71
CA LEU A 784 -67.41 -12.56 23.37
C LEU A 784 -68.48 -13.00 22.36
N LEU A 785 -68.94 -14.26 22.41
CA LEU A 785 -69.96 -14.78 21.49
C LEU A 785 -71.36 -14.17 21.69
N ALA A 786 -71.60 -13.47 22.81
CA ALA A 786 -72.83 -12.71 23.02
C ALA A 786 -72.91 -11.48 22.11
N TYR A 787 -71.78 -10.99 21.60
CA TYR A 787 -71.73 -9.86 20.66
C TYR A 787 -71.81 -10.38 19.22
N SER A 788 -72.78 -9.87 18.44
CA SER A 788 -73.03 -10.28 17.05
C SER A 788 -71.89 -9.96 16.08
N GLU A 789 -70.97 -9.07 16.47
CA GLU A 789 -69.86 -8.61 15.66
C GLU A 789 -68.65 -9.55 15.72
N VAL A 790 -68.63 -10.55 16.61
CA VAL A 790 -67.49 -11.48 16.76
C VAL A 790 -67.50 -12.55 15.67
N ASP A 791 -66.42 -12.62 14.89
CA ASP A 791 -66.26 -13.62 13.84
C ASP A 791 -65.52 -14.86 14.36
N VAL A 792 -66.25 -15.96 14.48
CA VAL A 792 -65.76 -17.25 14.97
C VAL A 792 -64.90 -17.98 13.92
N TYR A 793 -64.91 -17.53 12.67
CA TYR A 793 -64.24 -18.19 11.55
C TYR A 793 -62.87 -17.61 11.20
N LEU A 794 -62.42 -16.61 11.95
CA LEU A 794 -61.07 -16.08 11.80
C LEU A 794 -60.04 -17.17 12.08
N HIS A 795 -58.94 -17.13 11.35
CA HIS A 795 -57.83 -18.06 11.48
C HIS A 795 -56.54 -17.30 11.73
N ASP A 796 -55.68 -17.90 12.55
CA ASP A 796 -54.35 -17.36 12.84
C ASP A 796 -53.40 -17.60 11.65
N SER A 797 -52.14 -17.14 11.77
CA SER A 797 -51.15 -17.32 10.69
C SER A 797 -50.79 -18.79 10.40
N LYS A 798 -51.21 -19.73 11.25
CA LYS A 798 -51.08 -21.18 11.08
C LYS A 798 -52.36 -21.83 10.56
N GLY A 799 -53.38 -21.04 10.22
CA GLY A 799 -54.68 -21.51 9.74
C GLY A 799 -55.58 -22.08 10.83
N LYS A 800 -55.24 -21.88 12.12
CA LYS A 800 -56.02 -22.41 13.24
C LYS A 800 -57.10 -21.41 13.68
N THR A 801 -58.31 -21.92 13.86
CA THR A 801 -59.47 -21.20 14.39
C THR A 801 -59.54 -21.32 15.92
N ALA A 802 -60.41 -20.54 16.56
CA ALA A 802 -60.64 -20.66 18.01
C ALA A 802 -61.13 -22.08 18.41
N LEU A 803 -61.88 -22.75 17.54
CA LEU A 803 -62.32 -24.13 17.75
C LEU A 803 -61.13 -25.10 17.77
N ASP A 804 -60.19 -24.95 16.84
CA ASP A 804 -58.98 -25.79 16.78
C ASP A 804 -58.15 -25.65 18.06
N TYR A 805 -58.05 -24.45 18.63
CA TYR A 805 -57.39 -24.22 19.91
C TYR A 805 -58.12 -24.90 21.07
N ALA A 806 -59.45 -24.79 21.14
CA ALA A 806 -60.24 -25.45 22.17
C ALA A 806 -60.14 -26.99 22.09
N GLN A 807 -60.18 -27.57 20.88
CA GLN A 807 -60.06 -29.01 20.66
C GLN A 807 -58.65 -29.53 20.95
N THR A 808 -57.61 -28.82 20.49
CA THR A 808 -56.21 -29.23 20.74
C THR A 808 -55.81 -29.16 22.22
N ARG A 809 -56.40 -28.26 23.00
CA ARG A 809 -56.22 -28.16 24.45
C ARG A 809 -57.15 -29.06 25.28
N GLY A 810 -58.16 -29.68 24.64
CA GLY A 810 -59.12 -30.56 25.31
C GLY A 810 -60.23 -29.84 26.08
N PHE A 811 -60.54 -28.58 25.77
CA PHE A 811 -61.62 -27.81 26.41
C PHE A 811 -62.98 -28.15 25.79
N VAL A 812 -63.50 -29.34 26.13
CA VAL A 812 -64.73 -29.93 25.56
C VAL A 812 -65.94 -28.99 25.61
N LYS A 813 -66.13 -28.27 26.72
CA LYS A 813 -67.25 -27.33 26.87
C LYS A 813 -67.15 -26.12 25.92
N ILE A 814 -65.94 -25.59 25.76
CA ILE A 814 -65.67 -24.44 24.88
C ILE A 814 -65.80 -24.86 23.41
N ALA A 815 -65.29 -26.05 23.06
CA ALA A 815 -65.46 -26.62 21.74
C ALA A 815 -66.94 -26.79 21.38
N GLY A 816 -67.76 -27.31 22.30
CA GLY A 816 -69.21 -27.42 22.09
C GLY A 816 -69.93 -26.07 21.93
N ILE A 817 -69.51 -25.04 22.66
CA ILE A 817 -70.06 -23.67 22.53
C ILE A 817 -69.69 -23.07 21.17
N LEU A 818 -68.44 -23.23 20.72
CA LEU A 818 -67.97 -22.72 19.43
C LEU A 818 -68.57 -23.50 18.25
N GLU A 819 -68.74 -24.81 18.36
CA GLU A 819 -69.44 -25.65 17.37
C GLU A 819 -70.90 -25.24 17.21
N ALA A 820 -71.60 -24.96 18.32
CA ALA A 820 -72.97 -24.45 18.30
C ALA A 820 -73.05 -23.06 17.64
N ALA A 821 -72.10 -22.17 17.93
CA ALA A 821 -72.03 -20.85 17.31
C ALA A 821 -71.71 -20.90 15.80
N MET A 822 -70.86 -21.83 15.35
CA MET A 822 -70.58 -22.06 13.93
C MET A 822 -71.75 -22.74 13.19
N GLY A 823 -72.52 -23.60 13.86
CA GLY A 823 -73.68 -24.28 13.28
C GLY A 823 -74.91 -23.39 13.07
N GLY A 824 -75.02 -22.25 13.76
CA GLY A 824 -76.20 -21.38 13.75
C GLY A 824 -76.32 -20.38 12.59
N SER A 825 -75.28 -20.21 11.77
CA SER A 825 -75.23 -19.09 10.81
C SER A 825 -74.38 -19.35 9.56
N ARG A 826 -74.56 -20.49 8.86
CA ARG A 826 -74.08 -20.65 7.47
C ARG A 826 -75.01 -21.47 6.57
N GLY A 827 -75.66 -20.78 5.62
CA GLY A 827 -76.13 -21.30 4.34
C GLY A 827 -77.52 -20.76 3.93
N ARG A 828 -77.73 -19.89 2.95
CA ARG A 828 -77.50 -20.02 1.48
C ARG A 828 -76.12 -20.60 1.14
N VAL A 829 -75.89 -21.90 1.29
CA VAL A 829 -76.26 -23.02 0.41
C VAL A 829 -75.78 -22.79 -1.02
N VAL A 830 -74.61 -23.36 -1.30
CA VAL A 830 -74.37 -23.97 -2.61
C VAL A 830 -75.32 -25.16 -2.70
N SER A 831 -76.47 -24.95 -3.35
CA SER A 831 -77.27 -25.99 -4.00
C SER A 831 -78.00 -25.37 -5.19
N THR A 832 -77.34 -25.44 -6.34
CA THR A 832 -77.86 -25.69 -7.71
C THR A 832 -79.13 -25.02 -8.28
N ILE A 833 -79.92 -24.19 -7.60
CA ILE A 833 -81.09 -23.53 -8.22
C ILE A 833 -81.30 -22.11 -7.65
N SER A 834 -80.59 -21.12 -8.20
CA SER A 834 -80.95 -19.70 -8.05
C SER A 834 -80.41 -18.85 -9.21
N GLY A 835 -80.48 -19.38 -10.44
CA GLY A 835 -80.00 -18.72 -11.65
C GLY A 835 -80.96 -17.70 -12.28
N LEU A 836 -81.96 -17.18 -11.56
CA LEU A 836 -83.02 -16.35 -12.17
C LEU A 836 -83.05 -14.88 -11.74
N TYR A 837 -82.25 -14.45 -10.74
CA TYR A 837 -82.23 -13.06 -10.28
C TYR A 837 -80.80 -12.56 -10.08
N GLY A 838 -80.47 -11.43 -10.71
CA GLY A 838 -79.22 -10.71 -10.53
C GLY A 838 -79.40 -9.53 -9.59
N GLY A 839 -78.48 -9.37 -8.64
CA GLY A 839 -78.40 -8.19 -7.76
C GLY A 839 -77.37 -7.19 -8.27
N CYS A 840 -77.61 -5.88 -8.05
CA CYS A 840 -76.68 -4.83 -8.44
C CYS A 840 -75.31 -5.02 -7.77
N LYS A 841 -74.23 -4.96 -8.56
CA LYS A 841 -72.85 -5.19 -8.06
C LYS A 841 -72.39 -4.20 -6.99
N TRP A 842 -73.03 -3.03 -6.93
CA TRP A 842 -72.70 -1.95 -5.98
C TRP A 842 -73.50 -2.00 -4.67
N GLY A 843 -74.35 -3.02 -4.48
CA GLY A 843 -75.08 -3.22 -3.23
C GLY A 843 -76.12 -2.14 -2.92
N CYS A 844 -76.76 -1.55 -3.94
CA CYS A 844 -77.81 -0.54 -3.76
C CYS A 844 -79.19 -1.14 -3.40
N GLY A 845 -79.33 -2.47 -3.35
CA GLY A 845 -80.58 -3.18 -3.05
C GLY A 845 -81.48 -3.48 -4.25
N PHE A 846 -81.09 -3.09 -5.47
CA PHE A 846 -81.85 -3.37 -6.70
C PHE A 846 -81.63 -4.82 -7.18
N MET A 847 -82.72 -5.52 -7.51
CA MET A 847 -82.73 -6.91 -7.98
C MET A 847 -83.72 -7.07 -9.14
N THR A 848 -83.29 -7.72 -10.24
CA THR A 848 -84.16 -8.01 -11.40
C THR A 848 -83.86 -9.39 -11.99
N GLN A 849 -84.76 -9.91 -12.83
CA GLN A 849 -84.47 -11.06 -13.68
C GLN A 849 -83.57 -10.62 -14.86
N PHE A 850 -82.84 -11.56 -15.47
CA PHE A 850 -81.87 -11.25 -16.54
C PHE A 850 -82.51 -11.00 -17.92
N GLU A 851 -83.77 -11.38 -18.16
CA GLU A 851 -84.40 -11.35 -19.49
C GLU A 851 -85.77 -10.66 -19.49
N ASP A 852 -85.80 -9.34 -19.63
CA ASP A 852 -87.00 -8.61 -20.07
C ASP A 852 -86.75 -8.05 -21.48
N HIS A 853 -86.93 -8.91 -22.49
CA HIS A 853 -86.87 -8.51 -23.90
C HIS A 853 -88.21 -7.93 -24.35
N LEU A 854 -88.19 -6.76 -25.00
CA LEU A 854 -89.39 -6.16 -25.59
C LEU A 854 -89.74 -6.88 -26.90
N VAL A 855 -90.68 -7.83 -26.84
CA VAL A 855 -91.14 -8.62 -27.99
C VAL A 855 -92.47 -8.08 -28.51
N LYS A 856 -92.54 -7.76 -29.81
CA LYS A 856 -93.81 -7.43 -30.49
C LYS A 856 -93.96 -8.36 -31.68
N GLN A 857 -95.09 -9.07 -31.76
CA GLN A 857 -95.36 -10.07 -32.81
C GLN A 857 -94.24 -11.11 -32.98
N ALA A 858 -93.75 -11.65 -31.85
CA ALA A 858 -92.75 -12.73 -31.81
C ALA A 858 -91.37 -12.39 -32.42
N LYS A 859 -91.04 -11.11 -32.66
CA LYS A 859 -89.65 -10.65 -32.85
C LYS A 859 -89.23 -9.76 -31.69
N VAL A 860 -88.06 -10.04 -31.11
CA VAL A 860 -87.39 -9.20 -30.11
C VAL A 860 -86.94 -7.92 -30.80
N ILE A 861 -87.37 -6.76 -30.29
CA ILE A 861 -87.05 -5.46 -30.88
C ILE A 861 -85.80 -4.86 -30.25
N MET A 862 -85.57 -5.08 -28.94
CA MET A 862 -84.35 -4.65 -28.23
C MET A 862 -84.00 -5.61 -27.09
N ASP A 863 -82.71 -5.95 -27.00
CA ASP A 863 -82.11 -6.66 -25.86
C ASP A 863 -81.64 -5.62 -24.84
N THR A 864 -82.50 -5.30 -23.88
CA THR A 864 -82.15 -4.38 -22.79
C THR A 864 -81.99 -5.18 -21.51
N ASN A 865 -80.75 -5.41 -21.07
CA ASN A 865 -80.49 -6.01 -19.75
C ASN A 865 -80.83 -4.96 -18.66
N PRO A 866 -81.96 -5.11 -17.92
CA PRO A 866 -82.43 -4.08 -17.00
C PRO A 866 -81.47 -3.84 -15.84
N LEU A 867 -80.67 -4.84 -15.45
CA LEU A 867 -79.66 -4.71 -14.42
C LEU A 867 -78.48 -3.85 -14.88
N GLU A 868 -78.05 -4.02 -16.13
CA GLU A 868 -76.94 -3.27 -16.71
C GLU A 868 -77.31 -1.80 -16.96
N ILE A 869 -78.54 -1.54 -17.43
CA ILE A 869 -79.07 -0.19 -17.57
C ILE A 869 -79.18 0.50 -16.21
N HIS A 870 -79.60 -0.23 -15.17
CA HIS A 870 -79.60 0.28 -13.81
C HIS A 870 -78.19 0.66 -13.36
N GLU A 871 -77.21 -0.24 -13.51
CA GLU A 871 -75.83 0.02 -13.09
C GLU A 871 -75.18 1.20 -13.82
N LEU A 872 -75.50 1.42 -15.10
CA LEU A 872 -74.94 2.48 -15.93
C LEU A 872 -75.62 3.84 -15.73
N HIS A 873 -76.95 3.87 -15.55
CA HIS A 873 -77.71 5.13 -15.62
C HIS A 873 -78.53 5.46 -14.37
N HIS A 874 -78.99 4.47 -13.60
CA HIS A 874 -79.99 4.68 -12.54
C HIS A 874 -79.50 4.36 -11.13
N CYS A 875 -78.37 3.68 -10.98
CA CYS A 875 -77.82 3.36 -9.67
C CYS A 875 -77.32 4.64 -8.98
N PRO A 876 -77.77 4.93 -7.74
CA PRO A 876 -77.31 6.09 -6.99
C PRO A 876 -75.84 5.96 -6.58
N LYS A 877 -75.36 4.73 -6.38
CA LYS A 877 -73.97 4.41 -6.03
C LYS A 877 -73.05 4.23 -7.25
N ARG A 878 -73.48 4.58 -8.46
CA ARG A 878 -72.60 4.50 -9.64
C ARG A 878 -71.56 5.61 -9.60
N HIS A 879 -70.39 5.36 -10.17
CA HIS A 879 -69.39 6.40 -10.32
C HIS A 879 -69.71 7.32 -11.51
N VAL A 880 -69.67 8.62 -11.26
CA VAL A 880 -69.81 9.69 -12.27
C VAL A 880 -68.62 10.64 -12.17
N ILE A 881 -68.32 11.30 -13.29
CA ILE A 881 -67.28 12.32 -13.38
C ILE A 881 -67.97 13.68 -13.23
N CYS A 882 -67.27 14.65 -12.63
CA CYS A 882 -67.76 16.03 -12.54
C CYS A 882 -67.93 16.64 -13.95
N PRO A 883 -69.11 17.14 -14.34
CA PRO A 883 -69.35 17.74 -15.66
C PRO A 883 -68.54 19.01 -15.90
N ASN A 884 -68.06 19.68 -14.85
CA ASN A 884 -67.18 20.84 -14.96
C ASN A 884 -65.70 20.45 -15.18
N GLY A 885 -65.35 19.16 -15.16
CA GLY A 885 -63.99 18.67 -15.41
C GLY A 885 -62.97 19.01 -14.31
N CYS A 886 -63.39 19.12 -13.04
CA CYS A 886 -62.53 19.57 -11.94
C CYS A 886 -61.45 18.56 -11.49
N GLY A 887 -61.27 17.45 -12.20
CA GLY A 887 -60.21 16.45 -11.95
C GLY A 887 -60.54 15.33 -10.95
N ILE A 888 -61.76 15.26 -10.41
CA ILE A 888 -62.20 14.14 -9.56
C ILE A 888 -62.80 13.05 -10.45
N GLU A 889 -62.12 11.89 -10.51
CA GLU A 889 -62.46 10.80 -11.43
C GLU A 889 -63.53 9.83 -10.90
N LYS A 890 -63.77 9.80 -9.59
CA LYS A 890 -64.71 8.87 -8.94
C LYS A 890 -65.57 9.58 -7.90
N LEU A 891 -66.74 10.07 -8.30
CA LEU A 891 -67.80 10.55 -7.40
C LEU A 891 -68.98 9.58 -7.46
N TRP A 892 -69.68 9.31 -6.35
CA TRP A 892 -70.97 8.65 -6.45
C TRP A 892 -72.02 9.60 -7.03
N ALA A 893 -73.01 9.06 -7.75
CA ALA A 893 -73.99 9.88 -8.45
C ALA A 893 -74.94 10.64 -7.52
N ASP A 894 -75.17 10.14 -6.31
CA ASP A 894 -75.90 10.83 -5.24
C ASP A 894 -75.11 12.04 -4.69
N GLU A 895 -73.80 11.91 -4.54
CA GLU A 895 -72.90 12.99 -4.08
C GLU A 895 -72.63 14.08 -5.14
N LEU A 896 -72.96 13.83 -6.41
CA LEU A 896 -72.65 14.75 -7.51
C LEU A 896 -73.31 16.13 -7.33
N LYS A 897 -74.54 16.18 -6.82
CA LYS A 897 -75.28 17.44 -6.65
C LYS A 897 -74.63 18.30 -5.56
N ASP A 898 -74.35 17.70 -4.42
CA ASP A 898 -73.66 18.36 -3.31
C ASP A 898 -72.26 18.81 -3.72
N HIS A 899 -71.58 18.02 -4.56
CA HIS A 899 -70.30 18.41 -5.13
C HIS A 899 -70.38 19.67 -6.00
N LEU A 900 -71.32 19.71 -6.95
CA LEU A 900 -71.47 20.85 -7.87
C LEU A 900 -71.84 22.14 -7.12
N ASP A 901 -72.68 22.05 -6.10
CA ASP A 901 -73.14 23.20 -5.34
C ASP A 901 -72.10 23.69 -4.33
N HIS A 902 -71.39 22.78 -3.64
CA HIS A 902 -70.59 23.12 -2.47
C HIS A 902 -69.07 22.95 -2.61
N SER A 903 -68.59 21.90 -3.28
CA SER A 903 -67.17 21.51 -3.24
C SER A 903 -66.43 21.61 -4.58
N CYS A 904 -67.11 21.82 -5.70
CA CYS A 904 -66.48 21.94 -7.01
C CYS A 904 -65.65 23.23 -7.15
N ALA A 905 -64.34 23.08 -7.36
CA ALA A 905 -63.40 24.20 -7.55
C ALA A 905 -63.73 25.06 -8.79
N LEU A 906 -64.39 24.47 -9.78
CA LEU A 906 -64.78 25.12 -11.03
C LEU A 906 -66.24 25.62 -11.04
N ARG A 907 -66.96 25.55 -9.91
CA ARG A 907 -68.33 26.10 -9.85
C ARG A 907 -68.31 27.61 -10.12
N LEU A 908 -69.29 28.09 -10.87
CA LEU A 908 -69.42 29.52 -11.16
C LEU A 908 -70.02 30.27 -9.97
N VAL A 909 -69.24 31.17 -9.38
CA VAL A 909 -69.65 32.02 -8.27
C VAL A 909 -69.71 33.47 -8.75
N SER A 910 -70.69 34.23 -8.24
CA SER A 910 -70.78 35.67 -8.46
C SER A 910 -69.80 36.42 -7.56
N CYS A 911 -69.34 37.59 -8.02
CA CYS A 911 -68.55 38.49 -7.19
C CYS A 911 -69.27 38.83 -5.88
N THR A 912 -68.53 38.97 -4.78
CA THR A 912 -69.10 39.37 -3.47
C THR A 912 -69.63 40.80 -3.47
N ASN A 913 -69.24 41.62 -4.44
CA ASN A 913 -69.75 42.96 -4.62
C ASN A 913 -70.99 42.93 -5.50
N GLN A 914 -72.16 43.27 -4.94
CA GLN A 914 -73.46 43.20 -5.60
C GLN A 914 -73.57 44.02 -6.89
N LYS A 915 -72.69 45.01 -7.09
CA LYS A 915 -72.65 45.83 -8.31
C LYS A 915 -71.86 45.19 -9.46
N CYS A 916 -71.11 44.13 -9.19
CA CYS A 916 -70.35 43.40 -10.21
C CYS A 916 -71.19 42.21 -10.72
N ILE A 917 -71.44 42.17 -12.03
CA ILE A 917 -72.32 41.17 -12.68
C ILE A 917 -71.51 39.95 -13.19
N VAL A 918 -70.18 39.99 -13.06
CA VAL A 918 -69.29 38.93 -13.58
C VAL A 918 -69.41 37.65 -12.75
N ARG A 919 -69.60 36.51 -13.42
CA ARG A 919 -69.54 35.17 -12.83
C ARG A 919 -68.23 34.49 -13.27
N TYR A 920 -67.52 33.89 -12.33
CA TYR A 920 -66.22 33.26 -12.57
C TYR A 920 -66.10 31.94 -11.80
N PRO A 921 -65.22 31.00 -12.23
CA PRO A 921 -64.96 29.77 -11.49
C PRO A 921 -64.43 30.07 -10.09
N PHE A 922 -64.89 29.35 -9.06
CA PHE A 922 -64.53 29.63 -7.65
C PHE A 922 -63.02 29.71 -7.42
N GLN A 923 -62.22 28.87 -8.08
CA GLN A 923 -60.75 28.92 -8.01
C GLN A 923 -60.17 30.30 -8.40
N ASN A 924 -60.82 31.02 -9.31
CA ASN A 924 -60.39 32.35 -9.79
C ASN A 924 -60.91 33.49 -8.91
N ARG A 925 -61.56 33.20 -7.77
CA ARG A 925 -62.11 34.22 -6.86
C ARG A 925 -61.07 35.21 -6.36
N ALA A 926 -59.89 34.74 -5.96
CA ALA A 926 -58.84 35.60 -5.43
C ALA A 926 -58.35 36.58 -6.51
N LYS A 927 -58.08 36.06 -7.71
CA LYS A 927 -57.62 36.85 -8.86
C LYS A 927 -58.66 37.90 -9.29
N HIS A 928 -59.93 37.52 -9.39
CA HIS A 928 -60.98 38.48 -9.75
C HIS A 928 -61.13 39.60 -8.71
N LEU A 929 -61.10 39.27 -7.41
CA LEU A 929 -61.25 40.27 -6.34
C LEU A 929 -60.04 41.21 -6.23
N GLN A 930 -58.83 40.74 -6.54
CA GLN A 930 -57.60 41.53 -6.44
C GLN A 930 -57.33 42.39 -7.68
N ASP A 931 -57.56 41.84 -8.88
CA ASP A 931 -57.02 42.45 -10.10
C ASP A 931 -58.12 42.93 -11.07
N GLU A 932 -59.20 42.16 -11.23
CA GLU A 932 -60.14 42.34 -12.34
C GLU A 932 -61.42 43.09 -11.93
N CYS A 933 -61.84 43.02 -10.67
CA CYS A 933 -63.08 43.65 -10.21
C CYS A 933 -62.95 45.18 -10.21
N GLU A 934 -63.78 45.85 -11.01
CA GLU A 934 -63.82 47.32 -11.12
C GLU A 934 -64.28 48.01 -9.83
N PHE A 935 -65.00 47.27 -8.98
CA PHE A 935 -65.53 47.74 -7.70
C PHE A 935 -64.71 47.27 -6.50
N ARG A 936 -63.50 46.73 -6.72
CA ARG A 936 -62.59 46.36 -5.63
C ARG A 936 -62.15 47.59 -4.84
N VAL A 937 -61.93 47.42 -3.54
CA VAL A 937 -61.42 48.48 -2.67
C VAL A 937 -59.92 48.57 -2.86
N VAL A 938 -59.44 49.75 -3.25
CA VAL A 938 -58.02 50.08 -3.40
C VAL A 938 -57.71 51.25 -2.49
N VAL A 939 -56.57 51.19 -1.83
CA VAL A 939 -56.05 52.30 -1.02
C VAL A 939 -55.21 53.18 -1.93
N CYS A 940 -55.55 54.46 -2.02
CA CYS A 940 -54.76 55.44 -2.76
C CYS A 940 -53.51 55.82 -1.96
N GLU A 941 -52.47 56.35 -2.61
CA GLU A 941 -51.22 56.79 -1.95
C GLU A 941 -51.45 57.90 -0.90
N CYS A 942 -52.58 58.62 -0.98
CA CYS A 942 -53.01 59.58 0.05
C CYS A 942 -53.57 58.92 1.32
N GLY A 943 -53.71 57.60 1.37
CA GLY A 943 -54.19 56.82 2.51
C GLY A 943 -55.70 56.55 2.52
N GLU A 944 -56.48 57.12 1.59
CA GLU A 944 -57.93 56.87 1.52
C GLU A 944 -58.26 55.54 0.83
N SER A 945 -59.20 54.78 1.39
CA SER A 945 -59.73 53.55 0.79
C SER A 945 -61.00 53.83 -0.03
N MET A 946 -60.99 53.46 -1.30
CA MET A 946 -62.13 53.68 -2.21
C MET A 946 -62.20 52.61 -3.30
N THR A 947 -63.32 52.51 -3.99
CA THR A 947 -63.46 51.58 -5.13
C THR A 947 -62.51 51.96 -6.27
N TYR A 948 -61.93 51.00 -6.99
CA TYR A 948 -60.98 51.25 -8.08
C TYR A 948 -61.50 52.27 -9.11
N GLN A 949 -62.76 52.17 -9.56
CA GLN A 949 -63.38 53.19 -10.44
C GLN A 949 -63.32 54.62 -9.84
N ARG A 950 -63.57 54.76 -8.54
CA ARG A 950 -63.42 56.04 -7.83
C ARG A 950 -61.97 56.45 -7.68
N ASN A 951 -61.05 55.50 -7.43
CA ASN A 951 -59.62 55.79 -7.33
C ASN A 951 -59.08 56.36 -8.66
N VAL A 952 -59.50 55.84 -9.81
CA VAL A 952 -59.12 56.39 -11.13
C VAL A 952 -59.58 57.85 -11.30
N LEU A 953 -60.79 58.17 -10.83
CA LEU A 953 -61.31 59.54 -10.83
C LEU A 953 -60.61 60.44 -9.79
N HIS A 954 -60.39 59.92 -8.58
CA HIS A 954 -59.73 60.60 -7.47
C HIS A 954 -58.27 60.93 -7.82
N ALA A 955 -57.51 59.98 -8.35
CA ALA A 955 -56.14 60.18 -8.82
C ALA A 955 -56.06 61.27 -9.91
N LYS A 956 -57.07 61.39 -10.78
CA LYS A 956 -57.11 62.41 -11.84
C LYS A 956 -57.52 63.80 -11.37
N THR A 957 -58.37 63.91 -10.34
CA THR A 957 -59.07 65.18 -10.04
C THR A 957 -58.99 65.65 -8.59
N GLN A 958 -58.79 64.77 -7.61
CA GLN A 958 -59.04 65.07 -6.18
C GLN A 958 -57.93 64.62 -5.21
N CYS A 959 -56.93 63.87 -5.66
CA CYS A 959 -55.85 63.39 -4.79
C CYS A 959 -54.89 64.52 -4.37
N VAL A 960 -54.64 64.63 -3.07
CA VAL A 960 -53.79 65.66 -2.45
C VAL A 960 -52.30 65.47 -2.79
N MET A 961 -51.89 64.25 -3.14
CA MET A 961 -50.50 63.87 -3.48
C MET A 961 -50.21 63.92 -4.99
N ARG A 962 -51.01 64.65 -5.78
CA ARG A 962 -50.86 64.74 -7.25
C ARG A 962 -49.55 65.43 -7.62
N TYR A 963 -48.49 64.66 -7.87
CA TYR A 963 -47.25 65.15 -8.46
C TYR A 963 -47.51 65.72 -9.86
N SER A 964 -47.22 67.01 -10.01
CA SER A 964 -47.11 67.69 -11.29
C SER A 964 -45.82 67.26 -12.01
N SER A 965 -45.94 66.57 -13.14
CA SER A 965 -44.91 66.64 -14.18
C SER A 965 -45.52 66.44 -15.56
N PHE A 966 -45.34 67.49 -16.37
CA PHE A 966 -45.43 67.48 -17.81
C PHE A 966 -44.36 66.56 -18.41
N GLY A 967 -44.71 65.84 -19.49
CA GLY A 967 -43.80 65.16 -20.44
C GLY A 967 -43.51 63.69 -20.08
N GLY A 968 -43.80 62.66 -20.87
CA GLY A 968 -44.23 62.57 -22.26
C GLY A 968 -43.35 61.55 -23.00
N LYS A 969 -43.90 60.35 -23.25
CA LYS A 969 -43.44 59.27 -24.17
C LYS A 969 -42.09 58.60 -23.80
N THR A 970 -41.91 57.29 -23.83
CA THR A 970 -42.51 56.20 -24.64
C THR A 970 -42.86 54.98 -23.81
#